data_AF-A0A420RGG8-F1
#
_entry.id   AF-A0A420RGG8-F1
#
_cell.length_a   1.000
_cell.length_b   1.000
_cell.length_c   1.000
_cell.angle_alpha   90.00
_cell.angle_beta   90.00
_cell.angle_gamma   90.00
#
_symmetry.space_group_name_H-M   'P 1'
#
loop_
_entity.id
_entity.type
_entity.pdbx_description
1 polymer ?
#
loop_
_entity_poly.entity_id
_entity_poly.type
_entity_poly.pdbx_seq_one_letter_code
_entity_poly.pdbx_strand_id
1 'polypeptide(L)'
;MALLQFISAGLPRVQVPTSVHSDHLIVAEYGAKKDLERAAGDHREVYAFLSSAAKKYGIGYWKPGAGIIHTTIFENYAFPGGLFVGTDSHTPNAGGMGVLGIGVGGSDAVDAMAGMPWELVCPKVLGVRLTGSLSGWASSKDIICKLAGILTVSGGKGKVIEFFGPGAETLGATAMATVCNMSAEVGSTSCIFPYSQAMARYLAATKREDIARYADGFTETLLTADRGSEDYYDQVIEIDLSTLEPHINGPFTPDLSHPLSQFKTRVQESSWPSRISHSMVGSCTNSSYEDLEKVYDLVQQAKKAGIDRPRTPFMVSPGSEQIRATAEESGILPSLREAGAVVLSNSCGPCVGQWDRKDVDVAGAEDNSVISSFNRNFTGRHDGNPATHSFVTSPEIATAFAYAGDLSFNPMHDTIPIDESGSSKHFRFTPPVANELPENFIAGSDLFQPPVLEDTSDCKVAIDEGSDRLELLTPFEPWKPGQAENMEVLIKVSGKCTTDHISPAGPWYNYRGHLSNISHNMLLGATNGFLPDASSLSMTGKTRDPTDGTIKFVHKAARTMKDAGIRWCIIGDNNYGEGSSREHAALEPRFLGGVAVIAKSFARIHETNLKKQGMFPLTFADPADYDRIQEGDVISLLDVDGDALQPEKQVTMKVVNRDGTEWTAQLNHSYHTHQLAWLRAGSALNHVKKTILGSAA
;
A
#
# COMPACT_ATOMS: atom_id res chain seq x y z
N MET A 1 -4.22 -8.11 -12.91
CA MET A 1 -5.61 -7.64 -13.04
C MET A 1 -5.74 -6.44 -13.98
N ALA A 2 -5.10 -5.30 -13.73
CA ALA A 2 -5.13 -4.13 -14.64
C ALA A 2 -4.90 -4.46 -16.13
N LEU A 3 -3.87 -5.23 -16.48
CA LEU A 3 -3.64 -5.65 -17.88
C LEU A 3 -4.76 -6.56 -18.44
N LEU A 4 -5.40 -7.39 -17.62
CA LEU A 4 -6.55 -8.21 -18.05
C LEU A 4 -7.78 -7.33 -18.33
N GLN A 5 -7.99 -6.28 -17.53
CA GLN A 5 -9.00 -5.27 -17.81
C GLN A 5 -8.69 -4.51 -19.10
N PHE A 6 -7.44 -4.09 -19.31
CA PHE A 6 -7.01 -3.43 -20.55
C PHE A 6 -7.20 -4.33 -21.79
N ILE A 7 -6.88 -5.62 -21.69
CA ILE A 7 -7.17 -6.62 -22.73
C ILE A 7 -8.67 -6.65 -23.05
N SER A 8 -9.53 -6.65 -22.02
CA SER A 8 -10.99 -6.68 -22.18
C SER A 8 -11.56 -5.37 -22.77
N ALA A 9 -10.88 -4.23 -22.59
CA ALA A 9 -11.19 -2.98 -23.27
C ALA A 9 -11.05 -3.08 -24.80
N GLY A 10 -10.19 -3.98 -25.30
CA GLY A 10 -10.00 -4.23 -26.73
C GLY A 10 -9.14 -3.19 -27.45
N LEU A 11 -8.39 -2.37 -26.71
CA LEU A 11 -7.50 -1.37 -27.28
C LEU A 11 -6.19 -2.00 -27.79
N PRO A 12 -5.62 -1.51 -28.91
CA PRO A 12 -4.41 -2.10 -29.49
C PRO A 12 -3.14 -1.73 -28.72
N ARG A 13 -3.11 -0.60 -28.03
CA ARG A 13 -1.95 -0.09 -27.27
C ARG A 13 -2.34 0.95 -26.23
N VAL A 14 -1.49 1.15 -25.23
CA VAL A 14 -1.64 2.24 -24.26
C VAL A 14 -1.41 3.61 -24.89
N GLN A 15 -2.09 4.64 -24.36
CA GLN A 15 -2.04 6.03 -24.84
C GLN A 15 -1.04 6.91 -24.09
N VAL A 16 -0.56 6.47 -22.92
CA VAL A 16 0.41 7.18 -22.08
C VAL A 16 1.58 6.26 -21.72
N PRO A 17 2.79 6.81 -21.47
CA PRO A 17 3.92 6.01 -20.98
C PRO A 17 3.53 5.18 -19.77
N THR A 18 3.70 3.86 -19.88
CA THR A 18 3.27 2.90 -18.87
C THR A 18 4.42 1.93 -18.59
N SER A 19 4.60 1.57 -17.32
CA SER A 19 5.57 0.56 -16.90
C SER A 19 4.95 -0.47 -15.96
N VAL A 20 5.41 -1.71 -16.02
CA VAL A 20 5.04 -2.79 -15.11
C VAL A 20 6.29 -3.25 -14.36
N HIS A 21 6.16 -3.50 -13.05
CA HIS A 21 7.25 -3.89 -12.16
C HIS A 21 6.95 -5.22 -11.48
N SER A 22 7.93 -6.12 -11.40
CA SER A 22 7.78 -7.47 -10.84
C SER A 22 8.46 -7.61 -9.48
N ASP A 23 7.84 -7.08 -8.44
CA ASP A 23 8.42 -6.93 -7.09
C ASP A 23 7.55 -7.53 -5.96
N HIS A 24 6.29 -7.87 -6.23
CA HIS A 24 5.33 -8.35 -5.23
C HIS A 24 5.22 -9.87 -5.09
N LEU A 25 5.86 -10.65 -5.96
CA LEU A 25 5.71 -12.12 -5.99
C LEU A 25 6.92 -12.87 -5.44
N ILE A 26 8.03 -12.19 -5.13
CA ILE A 26 9.23 -12.86 -4.62
C ILE A 26 9.06 -13.09 -3.11
N VAL A 27 9.03 -14.37 -2.71
CA VAL A 27 8.90 -14.81 -1.32
C VAL A 27 10.29 -14.85 -0.66
N ALA A 28 10.46 -14.12 0.44
CA ALA A 28 11.68 -14.17 1.24
C ALA A 28 11.72 -15.46 2.07
N GLU A 29 12.85 -16.18 2.03
CA GLU A 29 13.09 -17.35 2.89
C GLU A 29 14.60 -17.57 3.11
N TYR A 30 15.37 -17.69 2.02
CA TYR A 30 16.77 -18.09 2.08
C TYR A 30 17.75 -16.96 1.74
N GLY A 31 17.26 -15.84 1.19
CA GLY A 31 18.05 -14.72 0.70
C GLY A 31 18.03 -14.62 -0.83
N ALA A 32 18.47 -13.45 -1.31
CA ALA A 32 18.19 -12.94 -2.66
C ALA A 32 18.29 -13.95 -3.80
N LYS A 33 19.42 -14.67 -3.91
CA LYS A 33 19.71 -15.54 -5.05
C LYS A 33 18.73 -16.71 -5.13
N LYS A 34 18.57 -17.46 -4.04
CA LYS A 34 17.71 -18.64 -3.99
C LYS A 34 16.23 -18.25 -4.12
N ASP A 35 15.85 -17.14 -3.51
CA ASP A 35 14.47 -16.65 -3.53
C ASP A 35 14.07 -16.17 -4.95
N LEU A 36 14.99 -15.54 -5.69
CA LEU A 36 14.79 -15.19 -7.11
C LEU A 36 14.73 -16.42 -8.02
N GLU A 37 15.61 -17.40 -7.80
CA GLU A 37 15.60 -18.68 -8.55
C GLU A 37 14.26 -19.42 -8.34
N ARG A 38 13.78 -19.47 -7.10
CA ARG A 38 12.46 -20.01 -6.76
C ARG A 38 11.34 -19.24 -7.45
N ALA A 39 11.34 -17.91 -7.34
CA ALA A 39 10.30 -17.07 -7.93
C ALA A 39 10.22 -17.23 -9.46
N ALA A 40 11.37 -17.39 -10.14
CA ALA A 40 11.40 -17.64 -11.58
C ALA A 40 10.71 -18.95 -12.00
N GLY A 41 10.70 -19.95 -11.13
CA GLY A 41 9.92 -21.19 -11.29
C GLY A 41 8.46 -21.01 -10.89
N ASP A 42 8.21 -20.65 -9.63
CA ASP A 42 6.90 -20.58 -8.99
C ASP A 42 5.93 -19.61 -9.69
N HIS A 43 6.47 -18.58 -10.37
CA HIS A 43 5.70 -17.51 -11.01
C HIS A 43 5.99 -17.34 -12.49
N ARG A 44 6.63 -18.34 -13.12
CA ARG A 44 6.99 -18.33 -14.55
C ARG A 44 5.84 -17.90 -15.44
N GLU A 45 4.64 -18.44 -15.19
CA GLU A 45 3.45 -18.17 -15.99
C GLU A 45 3.03 -16.69 -15.91
N VAL A 46 2.98 -16.13 -14.70
CA VAL A 46 2.61 -14.73 -14.48
C VAL A 46 3.65 -13.80 -15.11
N TYR A 47 4.94 -14.11 -14.99
CA TYR A 47 5.99 -13.31 -15.63
C TYR A 47 5.94 -13.38 -17.16
N ALA A 48 5.63 -14.55 -17.73
CA ALA A 48 5.41 -14.70 -19.18
C ALA A 48 4.20 -13.88 -19.66
N PHE A 49 3.11 -13.89 -18.90
CA PHE A 49 1.95 -13.04 -19.15
C PHE A 49 2.31 -11.55 -19.14
N LEU A 50 2.94 -11.07 -18.06
CA LEU A 50 3.30 -9.65 -17.91
C LEU A 50 4.25 -9.19 -19.03
N SER A 51 5.28 -9.99 -19.33
CA SER A 51 6.24 -9.69 -20.40
C SER A 51 5.58 -9.64 -21.78
N SER A 52 4.75 -10.63 -22.13
CA SER A 52 4.08 -10.70 -23.43
C SER A 52 2.98 -9.65 -23.59
N ALA A 53 2.20 -9.37 -22.54
CA ALA A 53 1.22 -8.28 -22.53
C ALA A 53 1.92 -6.92 -22.67
N ALA A 54 3.01 -6.70 -21.93
CA ALA A 54 3.75 -5.46 -22.02
C ALA A 54 4.33 -5.23 -23.42
N LYS A 55 4.89 -6.28 -24.03
CA LYS A 55 5.34 -6.27 -25.42
C LYS A 55 4.20 -5.93 -26.38
N LYS A 56 3.04 -6.58 -26.25
CA LYS A 56 1.90 -6.37 -27.16
C LYS A 56 1.36 -4.94 -27.09
N TYR A 57 1.23 -4.37 -25.89
CA TYR A 57 0.53 -3.09 -25.70
C TYR A 57 1.44 -1.87 -25.61
N GLY A 58 2.74 -2.03 -25.87
CA GLY A 58 3.72 -0.92 -25.88
C GLY A 58 4.06 -0.40 -24.48
N ILE A 59 4.22 -1.30 -23.51
CA ILE A 59 4.47 -1.01 -22.10
C ILE A 59 5.91 -1.42 -21.75
N GLY A 60 6.62 -0.61 -20.97
CA GLY A 60 7.93 -1.00 -20.42
C GLY A 60 7.78 -2.02 -19.29
N TYR A 61 8.66 -3.01 -19.22
CA TYR A 61 8.55 -4.09 -18.23
C TYR A 61 9.85 -4.32 -17.46
N TRP A 62 9.80 -4.07 -16.15
CA TRP A 62 10.87 -4.41 -15.21
C TRP A 62 10.68 -5.85 -14.71
N LYS A 63 11.65 -6.68 -15.06
CA LYS A 63 11.69 -8.11 -14.75
C LYS A 63 11.90 -8.35 -13.25
N PRO A 64 11.61 -9.56 -12.75
CA PRO A 64 11.86 -9.92 -11.35
C PRO A 64 13.32 -9.67 -10.95
N GLY A 65 13.51 -9.03 -9.80
CA GLY A 65 14.82 -8.64 -9.27
C GLY A 65 15.31 -7.25 -9.70
N ALA A 66 14.60 -6.57 -10.60
CA ALA A 66 14.94 -5.21 -11.04
C ALA A 66 14.92 -4.18 -9.90
N GLY A 67 13.96 -4.32 -8.99
CA GLY A 67 13.73 -3.37 -7.93
C GLY A 67 12.25 -3.20 -7.59
N ILE A 68 12.02 -2.56 -6.46
CA ILE A 68 10.69 -2.18 -5.99
C ILE A 68 10.20 -0.98 -6.81
N ILE A 69 8.95 -1.03 -7.24
CA ILE A 69 8.32 -0.06 -8.17
C ILE A 69 8.63 1.40 -7.84
N HIS A 70 8.58 1.79 -6.57
CA HIS A 70 8.78 3.19 -6.17
C HIS A 70 10.23 3.63 -6.28
N THR A 71 11.16 2.75 -5.94
CA THR A 71 12.60 3.01 -6.07
C THR A 71 12.99 3.10 -7.54
N THR A 72 12.52 2.16 -8.37
CA THR A 72 12.79 2.18 -9.81
C THR A 72 12.14 3.40 -10.48
N ILE A 73 10.95 3.83 -10.03
CA ILE A 73 10.34 5.10 -10.44
C ILE A 73 11.20 6.29 -10.06
N PHE A 74 11.66 6.36 -8.81
CA PHE A 74 12.46 7.48 -8.34
C PHE A 74 13.78 7.64 -9.10
N GLU A 75 14.44 6.51 -9.40
CA GLU A 75 15.71 6.44 -10.14
C GLU A 75 15.57 6.77 -11.64
N ASN A 76 14.44 6.44 -12.27
CA ASN A 76 14.34 6.44 -13.74
C ASN A 76 13.24 7.34 -14.31
N TYR A 77 12.11 7.48 -13.62
CA TYR A 77 10.90 8.10 -14.17
C TYR A 77 10.51 9.40 -13.49
N ALA A 78 10.77 9.57 -12.19
CA ALA A 78 10.35 10.74 -11.43
C ALA A 78 11.11 12.01 -11.81
N PHE A 79 10.38 13.10 -12.05
CA PHE A 79 10.93 14.43 -12.35
C PHE A 79 10.02 15.55 -11.81
N PRO A 80 10.58 16.72 -11.44
CA PRO A 80 9.78 17.83 -10.91
C PRO A 80 8.64 18.26 -11.85
N GLY A 81 7.43 18.40 -11.31
CA GLY A 81 6.23 18.81 -12.06
C GLY A 81 5.49 17.66 -12.76
N GLY A 82 5.93 16.41 -12.61
CA GLY A 82 5.21 15.24 -13.12
C GLY A 82 3.91 14.95 -12.36
N LEU A 83 2.96 14.29 -13.04
CA LEU A 83 1.75 13.70 -12.45
C LEU A 83 1.73 12.21 -12.76
N PHE A 84 1.83 11.36 -11.72
CA PHE A 84 1.81 9.91 -11.87
C PHE A 84 0.60 9.30 -11.18
N VAL A 85 -0.04 8.35 -11.86
CA VAL A 85 -0.99 7.42 -11.25
C VAL A 85 -0.37 6.04 -11.22
N GLY A 86 -0.33 5.43 -10.04
CA GLY A 86 0.27 4.11 -9.83
C GLY A 86 -0.72 3.16 -9.17
N THR A 87 -0.75 1.91 -9.60
CA THR A 87 -1.61 0.86 -9.00
C THR A 87 -1.05 0.35 -7.67
N ASP A 88 -0.60 1.27 -6.82
CA ASP A 88 0.02 1.03 -5.52
C ASP A 88 -0.16 2.26 -4.62
N SER A 89 -0.43 2.03 -3.33
CA SER A 89 -0.70 3.11 -2.37
C SER A 89 0.49 4.02 -2.09
N HIS A 90 1.72 3.52 -2.25
CA HIS A 90 2.95 4.23 -1.91
C HIS A 90 3.54 5.01 -3.11
N THR A 91 2.79 5.12 -4.21
CA THR A 91 3.10 6.01 -5.35
C THR A 91 3.44 7.46 -4.93
N PRO A 92 2.86 8.04 -3.86
CA PRO A 92 3.30 9.33 -3.32
C PRO A 92 4.80 9.44 -3.01
N ASN A 93 5.56 8.34 -2.91
CA ASN A 93 7.03 8.36 -2.80
C ASN A 93 7.70 9.26 -3.86
N ALA A 94 7.14 9.33 -5.08
CA ALA A 94 7.63 10.20 -6.14
C ALA A 94 7.62 11.70 -5.79
N GLY A 95 6.82 12.11 -4.80
CA GLY A 95 6.78 13.48 -4.29
C GLY A 95 8.08 13.99 -3.69
N GLY A 96 9.00 13.10 -3.31
CA GLY A 96 10.38 13.48 -2.97
C GLY A 96 11.20 14.01 -4.14
N MET A 97 10.68 13.90 -5.37
CA MET A 97 11.23 14.44 -6.61
C MET A 97 10.29 15.52 -7.21
N GLY A 98 9.41 16.12 -6.41
CA GLY A 98 8.46 17.13 -6.87
C GLY A 98 7.41 16.60 -7.85
N VAL A 99 7.13 15.28 -7.84
CA VAL A 99 6.08 14.65 -8.64
C VAL A 99 4.80 14.56 -7.80
N LEU A 100 3.65 14.93 -8.37
CA LEU A 100 2.36 14.59 -7.78
C LEU A 100 2.04 13.11 -8.06
N GLY A 101 2.53 12.21 -7.21
CA GLY A 101 2.31 10.77 -7.32
C GLY A 101 1.07 10.32 -6.56
N ILE A 102 0.12 9.66 -7.23
CA ILE A 102 -1.16 9.26 -6.62
C ILE A 102 -1.42 7.77 -6.78
N GLY A 103 -1.68 7.10 -5.66
CA GLY A 103 -2.11 5.71 -5.63
C GLY A 103 -3.57 5.56 -6.09
N VAL A 104 -3.79 4.65 -7.03
CA VAL A 104 -5.09 4.36 -7.64
C VAL A 104 -5.34 2.84 -7.76
N GLY A 105 -6.59 2.46 -8.06
CA GLY A 105 -6.92 1.07 -8.43
C GLY A 105 -6.50 0.72 -9.86
N GLY A 106 -6.56 -0.56 -10.22
CA GLY A 106 -6.21 -1.00 -11.57
C GLY A 106 -7.12 -0.42 -12.66
N SER A 107 -8.42 -0.29 -12.39
CA SER A 107 -9.36 0.34 -13.34
C SER A 107 -9.05 1.81 -13.63
N ASP A 108 -8.61 2.60 -12.64
CA ASP A 108 -8.21 4.00 -12.87
C ASP A 108 -6.94 4.07 -13.73
N ALA A 109 -5.99 3.18 -13.50
CA ALA A 109 -4.80 3.07 -14.36
C ALA A 109 -5.20 2.68 -15.79
N VAL A 110 -6.21 1.81 -15.96
CA VAL A 110 -6.74 1.44 -17.28
C VAL A 110 -7.38 2.64 -17.99
N ASP A 111 -8.06 3.56 -17.29
CA ASP A 111 -8.56 4.80 -17.91
C ASP A 111 -7.40 5.62 -18.49
N ALA A 112 -6.35 5.86 -17.70
CA ALA A 112 -5.18 6.61 -18.15
C ALA A 112 -4.49 5.91 -19.33
N MET A 113 -4.31 4.58 -19.23
CA MET A 113 -3.78 3.76 -20.32
C MET A 113 -4.66 3.82 -21.58
N ALA A 114 -5.97 3.97 -21.43
CA ALA A 114 -6.93 4.09 -22.52
C ALA A 114 -7.02 5.52 -23.10
N GLY A 115 -6.34 6.50 -22.50
CA GLY A 115 -6.42 7.91 -22.89
C GLY A 115 -7.69 8.61 -22.40
N MET A 116 -8.40 8.01 -21.44
CA MET A 116 -9.56 8.63 -20.82
C MET A 116 -9.14 9.61 -19.72
N PRO A 117 -9.90 10.70 -19.52
CA PRO A 117 -9.70 11.58 -18.38
C PRO A 117 -9.80 10.79 -17.08
N TRP A 118 -8.76 10.92 -16.24
CA TRP A 118 -8.79 10.41 -14.88
C TRP A 118 -9.43 11.46 -13.97
N GLU A 119 -10.43 11.06 -13.19
CA GLU A 119 -11.18 11.94 -12.30
C GLU A 119 -10.63 11.87 -10.88
N LEU A 120 -10.37 13.04 -10.28
CA LEU A 120 -9.99 13.18 -8.88
C LEU A 120 -10.82 14.29 -8.24
N VAL A 121 -11.40 14.02 -7.08
CA VAL A 121 -12.02 15.08 -6.26
C VAL A 121 -10.94 16.06 -5.86
N CYS A 122 -11.16 17.36 -6.14
CA CYS A 122 -10.18 18.41 -5.87
C CYS A 122 -9.70 18.32 -4.40
N PRO A 123 -8.41 18.00 -4.16
CA PRO A 123 -7.92 17.81 -2.81
C PRO A 123 -7.75 19.15 -2.11
N LYS A 124 -7.96 19.12 -0.80
CA LYS A 124 -7.51 20.17 0.11
C LYS A 124 -5.99 20.14 0.27
N VAL A 125 -5.39 21.19 0.82
CA VAL A 125 -3.93 21.24 1.06
C VAL A 125 -3.64 21.28 2.56
N LEU A 126 -2.88 20.30 3.04
CA LEU A 126 -2.29 20.29 4.38
C LEU A 126 -0.83 20.75 4.25
N GLY A 127 -0.52 21.96 4.73
CA GLY A 127 0.86 22.42 4.81
C GLY A 127 1.60 21.82 6.01
N VAL A 128 2.80 21.31 5.79
CA VAL A 128 3.72 20.92 6.88
C VAL A 128 4.97 21.77 6.82
N ARG A 129 5.06 22.76 7.72
CA ARG A 129 6.20 23.66 7.82
C ARG A 129 7.31 22.98 8.62
N LEU A 130 8.44 22.71 7.97
CA LEU A 130 9.65 22.22 8.60
C LEU A 130 10.58 23.37 8.95
N THR A 131 11.07 23.39 10.18
CA THR A 131 12.08 24.35 10.66
C THR A 131 13.26 23.61 11.27
N GLY A 132 14.40 24.29 11.46
CA GLY A 132 15.59 23.66 12.01
C GLY A 132 16.24 22.64 11.09
N SER A 133 17.01 21.71 11.65
CA SER A 133 17.68 20.63 10.90
C SER A 133 17.77 19.35 11.72
N LEU A 134 17.63 18.19 11.08
CA LEU A 134 17.84 16.88 11.72
C LEU A 134 19.27 16.75 12.25
N SER A 135 19.44 16.10 13.39
CA SER A 135 20.75 15.84 13.97
C SER A 135 20.77 14.56 14.81
N GLY A 136 21.97 13.98 14.97
CA GLY A 136 22.16 12.77 15.77
C GLY A 136 21.39 11.59 15.19
N TRP A 137 20.56 10.95 16.02
CA TRP A 137 19.80 9.76 15.65
C TRP A 137 18.50 10.05 14.89
N ALA A 138 18.05 11.32 14.86
CA ALA A 138 16.82 11.69 14.18
C ALA A 138 17.00 11.67 12.65
N SER A 139 15.98 11.19 11.95
CA SER A 139 15.98 10.91 10.52
C SER A 139 14.73 11.42 9.84
N SER A 140 14.72 11.37 8.50
CA SER A 140 13.53 11.69 7.71
C SER A 140 12.34 10.79 8.05
N LYS A 141 12.58 9.54 8.44
CA LYS A 141 11.53 8.61 8.86
C LYS A 141 10.79 9.11 10.10
N ASP A 142 11.47 9.81 10.99
CA ASP A 142 10.88 10.33 12.23
C ASP A 142 9.91 11.48 11.96
N ILE A 143 10.12 12.24 10.87
CA ILE A 143 9.20 13.31 10.44
C ILE A 143 7.83 12.70 10.17
N ILE A 144 7.78 11.64 9.37
CA ILE A 144 6.52 11.01 8.97
C ILE A 144 5.93 10.12 10.07
N CYS A 145 6.76 9.48 10.91
CA CYS A 145 6.28 8.77 12.10
C CYS A 145 5.59 9.72 13.09
N LYS A 146 6.19 10.89 13.37
CA LYS A 146 5.57 11.93 14.21
C LYS A 146 4.32 12.50 13.57
N LEU A 147 4.36 12.82 12.28
CA LEU A 147 3.20 13.34 11.56
C LEU A 147 2.03 12.33 11.56
N ALA A 148 2.31 11.04 11.44
CA ALA A 148 1.30 9.99 11.58
C ALA A 148 0.65 9.99 12.97
N GLY A 149 1.44 10.19 14.04
CA GLY A 149 0.91 10.37 15.39
C GLY A 149 0.01 11.60 15.55
N ILE A 150 0.30 12.68 14.84
CA ILE A 150 -0.51 13.91 14.87
C ILE A 150 -1.81 13.76 14.06
N LEU A 151 -1.72 13.19 12.86
CA LEU A 151 -2.84 13.11 11.92
C LEU A 151 -3.73 11.89 12.14
N THR A 152 -3.23 10.85 12.79
CA THR A 152 -3.81 9.49 12.77
C THR A 152 -3.89 8.92 11.35
N VAL A 153 -4.39 7.68 11.21
CA VAL A 153 -4.59 7.03 9.90
C VAL A 153 -5.57 7.75 8.95
N SER A 154 -6.29 8.78 9.42
CA SER A 154 -7.38 9.42 8.67
C SER A 154 -7.20 10.93 8.43
N GLY A 155 -6.27 11.59 9.11
CA GLY A 155 -6.15 13.06 9.09
C GLY A 155 -5.74 13.67 7.75
N GLY A 156 -5.11 12.87 6.88
CA GLY A 156 -4.74 13.24 5.51
C GLY A 156 -5.83 12.99 4.46
N LYS A 157 -6.95 12.35 4.82
CA LYS A 157 -7.99 11.96 3.86
C LYS A 157 -8.51 13.16 3.06
N GLY A 158 -8.49 13.04 1.73
CA GLY A 158 -8.95 14.09 0.81
C GLY A 158 -8.00 15.30 0.73
N LYS A 159 -6.78 15.20 1.28
CA LYS A 159 -5.77 16.25 1.25
C LYS A 159 -4.53 15.81 0.48
N VAL A 160 -3.84 16.76 -0.15
CA VAL A 160 -2.43 16.63 -0.51
C VAL A 160 -1.62 17.24 0.63
N ILE A 161 -0.57 16.55 1.07
CA ILE A 161 0.37 17.05 2.06
C ILE A 161 1.49 17.77 1.33
N GLU A 162 1.65 19.06 1.57
CA GLU A 162 2.70 19.89 0.97
C GLU A 162 3.71 20.30 2.05
N PHE A 163 4.96 19.86 1.88
CA PHE A 163 6.04 20.21 2.80
C PHE A 163 6.74 21.49 2.38
N PHE A 164 7.05 22.37 3.33
CA PHE A 164 7.66 23.66 3.04
C PHE A 164 8.46 24.20 4.23
N GLY A 165 9.10 25.36 4.07
CA GLY A 165 9.89 26.01 5.11
C GLY A 165 11.38 25.61 5.10
N PRO A 166 12.22 26.32 5.87
CA PRO A 166 13.68 26.21 5.78
C PRO A 166 14.21 24.81 6.15
N GLY A 167 13.49 24.06 7.00
CA GLY A 167 13.88 22.69 7.34
C GLY A 167 13.75 21.74 6.16
N ALA A 168 12.85 21.99 5.21
CA ALA A 168 12.69 21.16 4.01
C ALA A 168 13.93 21.22 3.09
N GLU A 169 14.62 22.36 3.05
CA GLU A 169 15.84 22.56 2.26
C GLU A 169 17.05 21.77 2.80
N THR A 170 16.95 21.28 4.05
CA THR A 170 18.03 20.48 4.68
C THR A 170 17.98 19.00 4.31
N LEU A 171 16.93 18.54 3.64
CA LEU A 171 16.69 17.13 3.35
C LEU A 171 17.24 16.72 1.98
N GLY A 172 17.77 15.50 1.89
CA GLY A 172 18.11 14.86 0.63
C GLY A 172 16.89 14.39 -0.18
N ALA A 173 17.08 14.10 -1.47
CA ALA A 173 15.99 13.66 -2.36
C ALA A 173 15.31 12.37 -1.87
N THR A 174 16.10 11.35 -1.52
CA THR A 174 15.61 10.07 -0.99
C THR A 174 15.00 10.22 0.39
N ALA A 175 15.53 11.11 1.22
CA ALA A 175 14.97 11.46 2.52
C ALA A 175 13.56 12.07 2.40
N MET A 176 13.34 12.98 1.45
CA MET A 176 12.00 13.50 1.12
C MET A 176 11.09 12.39 0.58
N ALA A 177 11.62 11.46 -0.23
CA ALA A 177 10.86 10.33 -0.74
C ALA A 177 10.37 9.37 0.37
N THR A 178 11.16 9.15 1.42
CA THR A 178 10.75 8.42 2.63
C THR A 178 9.53 9.06 3.29
N VAL A 179 9.54 10.39 3.44
CA VAL A 179 8.44 11.15 4.05
C VAL A 179 7.19 11.04 3.19
N CYS A 180 7.31 11.27 1.87
CA CYS A 180 6.16 11.17 0.98
C CYS A 180 5.62 9.74 0.85
N ASN A 181 6.48 8.73 0.90
CA ASN A 181 6.07 7.32 0.83
C ASN A 181 5.02 7.02 1.91
N MET A 182 5.36 7.32 3.17
CA MET A 182 4.55 6.95 4.31
C MET A 182 3.40 7.93 4.60
N SER A 183 3.21 8.95 3.76
CA SER A 183 2.00 9.78 3.77
C SER A 183 0.75 8.97 3.40
N ALA A 184 0.91 7.82 2.73
CA ALA A 184 -0.16 6.89 2.44
C ALA A 184 -0.83 6.36 3.73
N GLU A 185 -0.06 6.20 4.81
CA GLU A 185 -0.52 5.67 6.09
C GLU A 185 -1.40 6.65 6.87
N VAL A 186 -1.37 7.95 6.56
CA VAL A 186 -2.30 8.96 7.10
C VAL A 186 -3.50 9.22 6.18
N GLY A 187 -3.65 8.41 5.13
CA GLY A 187 -4.75 8.49 4.17
C GLY A 187 -4.66 9.64 3.18
N SER A 188 -3.49 10.27 3.02
CA SER A 188 -3.31 11.37 2.07
C SER A 188 -3.57 10.94 0.62
N THR A 189 -4.06 11.87 -0.19
CA THR A 189 -4.23 11.67 -1.64
C THR A 189 -2.87 11.61 -2.32
N SER A 190 -1.96 12.49 -1.91
CA SER A 190 -0.57 12.54 -2.32
C SER A 190 0.24 13.32 -1.27
N CYS A 191 1.54 13.38 -1.47
CA CYS A 191 2.47 14.17 -0.69
C CYS A 191 3.56 14.70 -1.60
N ILE A 192 4.00 15.95 -1.41
CA ILE A 192 4.95 16.61 -2.30
C ILE A 192 5.90 17.54 -1.54
N PHE A 193 7.15 17.59 -2.01
CA PHE A 193 8.12 18.63 -1.67
C PHE A 193 8.37 19.53 -2.89
N PRO A 194 8.65 20.83 -2.69
CA PRO A 194 9.01 21.74 -3.76
C PRO A 194 10.35 21.35 -4.38
N TYR A 195 10.55 21.70 -5.65
CA TYR A 195 11.82 21.43 -6.33
C TYR A 195 13.00 22.06 -5.57
N SER A 196 14.07 21.29 -5.37
CA SER A 196 15.22 21.70 -4.57
C SER A 196 16.55 21.24 -5.17
N GLN A 197 17.65 21.83 -4.69
CA GLN A 197 19.00 21.45 -5.13
C GLN A 197 19.35 19.99 -4.81
N ALA A 198 18.73 19.38 -3.78
CA ALA A 198 18.91 17.96 -3.51
C ALA A 198 18.32 17.08 -4.64
N MET A 199 17.15 17.46 -5.17
CA MET A 199 16.55 16.81 -6.33
C MET A 199 17.44 16.95 -7.58
N ALA A 200 18.01 18.15 -7.81
CA ALA A 200 18.96 18.38 -8.90
C ALA A 200 20.20 17.48 -8.80
N ARG A 201 20.81 17.37 -7.60
CA ARG A 201 21.96 16.47 -7.35
C ARG A 201 21.60 15.01 -7.62
N TYR A 202 20.44 14.56 -7.17
CA TYR A 202 19.99 13.18 -7.39
C TYR A 202 19.73 12.89 -8.87
N LEU A 203 19.08 13.81 -9.59
CA LEU A 203 18.89 13.71 -11.05
C LEU A 203 20.23 13.61 -11.77
N ALA A 204 21.22 14.44 -11.41
CA ALA A 204 22.55 14.36 -11.99
C ALA A 204 23.24 13.02 -11.71
N ALA A 205 23.23 12.55 -10.46
CA ALA A 205 23.82 11.25 -10.07
C ALA A 205 23.16 10.06 -10.80
N THR A 206 21.87 10.17 -11.11
CA THR A 206 21.11 9.17 -11.88
C THR A 206 21.12 9.43 -13.40
N LYS A 207 22.07 10.24 -13.90
CA LYS A 207 22.29 10.53 -15.33
C LYS A 207 21.13 11.25 -16.03
N ARG A 208 20.43 12.11 -15.30
CA ARG A 208 19.28 12.92 -15.74
C ARG A 208 19.51 14.42 -15.48
N GLU A 209 20.75 14.87 -15.58
CA GLU A 209 21.14 16.26 -15.33
C GLU A 209 20.46 17.25 -16.31
N ASP A 210 20.16 16.80 -17.53
CA ASP A 210 19.38 17.57 -18.50
C ASP A 210 17.98 17.94 -18.00
N ILE A 211 17.30 17.01 -17.30
CA ILE A 211 16.02 17.29 -16.64
C ILE A 211 16.20 18.34 -15.55
N ALA A 212 17.24 18.23 -14.71
CA ALA A 212 17.52 19.20 -13.66
C ALA A 212 17.74 20.61 -14.24
N ARG A 213 18.61 20.73 -15.26
CA ARG A 213 18.86 22.01 -15.93
C ARG A 213 17.61 22.63 -16.56
N TYR A 214 16.69 21.79 -17.05
CA TYR A 214 15.42 22.30 -17.57
C TYR A 214 14.50 22.75 -16.43
N ALA A 215 14.39 21.97 -15.35
CA ALA A 215 13.60 22.29 -14.16
C ALA A 215 14.06 23.59 -13.49
N ASP A 216 15.38 23.85 -13.41
CA ASP A 216 15.96 25.09 -12.89
C ASP A 216 15.31 26.34 -13.52
N GLY A 217 15.05 26.29 -14.84
CA GLY A 217 14.43 27.38 -15.59
C GLY A 217 12.94 27.64 -15.27
N PHE A 218 12.27 26.73 -14.56
CA PHE A 218 10.85 26.83 -14.21
C PHE A 218 10.59 26.82 -12.70
N THR A 219 11.65 26.83 -11.88
CA THR A 219 11.59 26.73 -10.42
C THR A 219 10.54 27.67 -9.81
N GLU A 220 10.73 28.98 -9.98
CA GLU A 220 9.87 30.01 -9.36
C GLU A 220 8.47 30.09 -9.99
N THR A 221 8.29 29.61 -11.23
CA THR A 221 7.03 29.79 -11.97
C THR A 221 6.08 28.61 -11.81
N LEU A 222 6.62 27.38 -11.66
CA LEU A 222 5.82 26.15 -11.73
C LEU A 222 6.17 25.10 -10.66
N LEU A 223 7.36 25.12 -10.08
CA LEU A 223 7.88 23.99 -9.29
C LEU A 223 8.05 24.30 -7.80
N THR A 224 7.74 25.53 -7.40
CA THR A 224 7.64 25.97 -6.01
C THR A 224 6.30 26.64 -5.79
N ALA A 225 5.77 26.52 -4.58
CA ALA A 225 4.53 27.19 -4.22
C ALA A 225 4.68 28.72 -4.32
N ASP A 226 3.60 29.40 -4.69
CA ASP A 226 3.56 30.86 -4.74
C ASP A 226 3.86 31.46 -3.36
N ARG A 227 4.58 32.57 -3.32
CA ARG A 227 4.87 33.26 -2.06
C ARG A 227 3.57 33.64 -1.34
N GLY A 228 3.42 33.21 -0.08
CA GLY A 228 2.23 33.45 0.72
C GLY A 228 1.12 32.41 0.51
N SER A 229 1.35 31.36 -0.28
CA SER A 229 0.41 30.23 -0.41
C SER A 229 0.08 29.58 0.94
N GLU A 230 1.01 29.65 1.89
CA GLU A 230 0.85 29.10 3.23
C GLU A 230 -0.31 29.70 4.02
N ASP A 231 -0.71 30.94 3.70
CA ASP A 231 -1.85 31.62 4.33
C ASP A 231 -3.20 31.06 3.84
N TYR A 232 -3.18 30.24 2.78
CA TYR A 232 -4.35 29.65 2.12
C TYR A 232 -4.42 28.13 2.24
N TYR A 233 -3.44 27.47 2.85
CA TYR A 233 -3.55 26.05 3.15
C TYR A 233 -4.73 25.80 4.10
N ASP A 234 -5.49 24.73 3.87
CA ASP A 234 -6.66 24.37 4.69
C ASP A 234 -6.29 24.09 6.16
N GLN A 235 -5.03 23.71 6.38
CA GLN A 235 -4.46 23.43 7.70
C GLN A 235 -2.93 23.49 7.59
N VAL A 236 -2.27 24.01 8.64
CA VAL A 236 -0.81 24.03 8.76
C VAL A 236 -0.37 23.29 10.03
N ILE A 237 0.64 22.44 9.90
CA ILE A 237 1.33 21.77 11.01
C ILE A 237 2.79 22.18 10.98
N GLU A 238 3.38 22.46 12.15
CA GLU A 238 4.80 22.81 12.26
C GLU A 238 5.58 21.68 12.95
N ILE A 239 6.75 21.36 12.39
CA ILE A 239 7.70 20.40 12.97
C ILE A 239 9.09 21.03 12.98
N ASP A 240 9.61 21.27 14.18
CA ASP A 240 11.02 21.65 14.36
C ASP A 240 11.90 20.40 14.37
N LEU A 241 12.70 20.26 13.31
CA LEU A 241 13.62 19.14 13.10
C LEU A 241 14.75 19.09 14.14
N SER A 242 15.08 20.23 14.78
CA SER A 242 16.13 20.31 15.80
C SER A 242 15.71 19.70 17.13
N THR A 243 14.40 19.60 17.37
CA THR A 243 13.82 19.00 18.59
C THR A 243 13.19 17.64 18.32
N LEU A 244 13.14 17.22 17.05
CA LEU A 244 12.67 15.91 16.67
C LEU A 244 13.66 14.86 17.14
N GLU A 245 13.17 13.88 17.90
CA GLU A 245 13.93 12.69 18.28
C GLU A 245 13.43 11.47 17.49
N PRO A 246 14.15 10.33 17.53
CA PRO A 246 13.70 9.12 16.84
C PRO A 246 12.32 8.66 17.32
N HIS A 247 11.51 8.11 16.42
CA HIS A 247 10.17 7.62 16.70
C HIS A 247 10.03 6.14 16.30
N ILE A 248 9.19 5.44 17.05
CA ILE A 248 8.79 4.06 16.79
C ILE A 248 7.26 4.01 16.80
N ASN A 249 6.66 3.57 15.70
CA ASN A 249 5.20 3.48 15.59
C ASN A 249 4.75 2.00 15.64
N GLY A 250 3.66 1.70 16.36
CA GLY A 250 3.09 0.36 16.47
C GLY A 250 2.53 -0.01 17.85
N PRO A 251 2.02 -1.24 18.02
CA PRO A 251 2.37 -2.44 17.22
C PRO A 251 1.39 -2.88 16.11
N PHE A 252 0.19 -2.28 16.02
CA PHE A 252 -0.86 -2.74 15.07
C PHE A 252 -1.40 -1.65 14.14
N THR A 253 -0.83 -0.44 14.24
CA THR A 253 -1.23 0.71 13.46
C THR A 253 -0.04 1.66 13.28
N PRO A 254 0.11 2.27 12.09
CA PRO A 254 1.27 3.10 11.78
C PRO A 254 1.20 4.49 12.43
N ASP A 255 0.09 4.85 13.07
CA ASP A 255 -0.10 6.14 13.74
C ASP A 255 0.06 6.08 15.27
N LEU A 256 0.20 4.90 15.87
CA LEU A 256 0.48 4.77 17.29
C LEU A 256 1.96 5.09 17.52
N SER A 257 2.26 6.39 17.60
CA SER A 257 3.61 6.93 17.58
C SER A 257 4.19 7.13 18.96
N HIS A 258 5.40 6.59 19.18
CA HIS A 258 6.14 6.72 20.41
C HIS A 258 7.48 7.40 20.15
N PRO A 259 7.77 8.55 20.77
CA PRO A 259 9.12 9.08 20.82
C PRO A 259 10.03 8.06 21.53
N LEU A 260 11.26 7.87 21.04
CA LEU A 260 12.19 6.86 21.54
C LEU A 260 12.49 7.02 23.03
N SER A 261 12.50 8.26 23.55
CA SER A 261 12.67 8.54 24.98
C SER A 261 11.60 7.91 25.87
N GLN A 262 10.40 7.66 25.33
CA GLN A 262 9.24 7.11 26.06
C GLN A 262 8.99 5.63 25.75
N PHE A 263 9.58 5.10 24.69
CA PHE A 263 9.23 3.78 24.16
C PHE A 263 9.47 2.65 25.17
N LYS A 264 10.58 2.70 25.92
CA LYS A 264 10.88 1.75 27.01
C LYS A 264 9.77 1.65 28.04
N THR A 265 9.25 2.79 28.49
CA THR A 265 8.15 2.84 29.46
C THR A 265 6.89 2.23 28.85
N ARG A 266 6.59 2.53 27.58
CA ARG A 266 5.44 1.94 26.87
C ARG A 266 5.53 0.43 26.76
N VAL A 267 6.71 -0.11 26.45
CA VAL A 267 6.94 -1.56 26.44
C VAL A 267 6.66 -2.15 27.82
N GLN A 268 7.16 -1.54 28.90
CA GLN A 268 6.95 -2.01 30.29
C GLN A 268 5.49 -1.93 30.77
N GLU A 269 4.72 -0.96 30.28
CA GLU A 269 3.29 -0.79 30.61
C GLU A 269 2.37 -1.68 29.76
N SER A 270 2.90 -2.32 28.72
CA SER A 270 2.16 -3.10 27.74
C SER A 270 2.29 -4.61 27.95
N SER A 271 1.53 -5.39 27.18
CA SER A 271 1.70 -6.84 27.06
C SER A 271 2.64 -7.24 25.91
N TRP A 272 3.36 -6.29 25.29
CA TRP A 272 4.15 -6.56 24.09
C TRP A 272 5.38 -7.41 24.44
N PRO A 273 5.69 -8.49 23.69
CA PRO A 273 6.91 -9.26 23.90
C PRO A 273 8.15 -8.35 23.75
N SER A 274 8.93 -8.15 24.81
CA SER A 274 10.09 -7.24 24.75
C SER A 274 11.20 -7.80 23.86
N ARG A 275 11.38 -9.12 23.83
CA ARG A 275 12.35 -9.79 22.97
C ARG A 275 11.95 -9.65 21.52
N ILE A 276 12.87 -9.13 20.72
CA ILE A 276 12.67 -8.97 19.29
C ILE A 276 12.99 -10.29 18.60
N SER A 277 12.03 -10.79 17.83
CA SER A 277 12.18 -12.03 17.08
C SER A 277 12.86 -11.81 15.73
N HIS A 278 12.60 -10.68 15.06
CA HIS A 278 13.23 -10.28 13.80
C HIS A 278 13.39 -8.75 13.69
N SER A 279 14.50 -8.31 13.09
CA SER A 279 14.71 -6.93 12.64
C SER A 279 14.89 -6.88 11.12
N MET A 280 14.20 -5.95 10.46
CA MET A 280 14.14 -5.88 8.98
C MET A 280 14.39 -4.47 8.48
N VAL A 281 15.34 -4.30 7.57
CA VAL A 281 15.64 -3.01 6.93
C VAL A 281 15.43 -3.08 5.42
N GLY A 282 14.95 -1.98 4.85
CA GLY A 282 14.75 -1.78 3.42
C GLY A 282 13.30 -1.44 3.06
N SER A 283 12.73 -2.20 2.11
CA SER A 283 11.49 -1.88 1.36
C SER A 283 11.57 -0.55 0.61
N CYS A 284 10.50 -0.15 -0.09
CA CYS A 284 10.46 1.11 -0.84
C CYS A 284 10.62 2.37 0.05
N THR A 285 10.44 2.26 1.37
CA THR A 285 10.46 3.41 2.28
C THR A 285 11.88 3.82 2.67
N ASN A 286 12.75 2.85 2.96
CA ASN A 286 14.10 3.10 3.49
C ASN A 286 15.13 2.07 2.99
N SER A 287 15.35 2.02 1.68
CA SER A 287 16.32 1.13 1.01
C SER A 287 17.23 1.85 0.02
N SER A 288 17.39 3.17 0.18
CA SER A 288 18.32 3.97 -0.63
C SER A 288 19.77 3.62 -0.32
N TYR A 289 20.70 4.12 -1.14
CA TYR A 289 22.14 3.99 -0.85
C TYR A 289 22.48 4.57 0.54
N GLU A 290 22.00 5.78 0.84
CA GLU A 290 22.20 6.45 2.13
C GLU A 290 21.68 5.60 3.31
N ASP A 291 20.49 5.00 3.17
CA ASP A 291 19.91 4.12 4.20
C ASP A 291 20.81 2.90 4.46
N LEU A 292 21.31 2.26 3.40
CA LEU A 292 22.19 1.09 3.51
C LEU A 292 23.58 1.46 4.08
N GLU A 293 24.09 2.66 3.78
CA GLU A 293 25.35 3.14 4.32
C GLU A 293 25.25 3.46 5.83
N LYS A 294 24.12 3.99 6.30
CA LYS A 294 23.85 4.17 7.74
C LYS A 294 23.85 2.82 8.48
N VAL A 295 23.20 1.81 7.90
CA VAL A 295 23.16 0.45 8.46
C VAL A 295 24.57 -0.15 8.49
N TYR A 296 25.32 0.03 7.40
CA TYR A 296 26.72 -0.39 7.30
C TYR A 296 27.58 0.25 8.39
N ASP A 297 27.50 1.55 8.61
CA ASP A 297 28.29 2.24 9.61
C ASP A 297 28.04 1.67 11.02
N LEU A 298 26.77 1.45 11.41
CA LEU A 298 26.45 0.81 12.69
C LEU A 298 27.03 -0.61 12.80
N VAL A 299 26.91 -1.41 11.74
CA VAL A 299 27.53 -2.75 11.71
C VAL A 299 29.05 -2.66 11.89
N GLN A 300 29.72 -1.67 11.29
CA GLN A 300 31.15 -1.45 11.49
C GLN A 300 31.48 -0.98 12.92
N GLN A 301 30.66 -0.13 13.52
CA GLN A 301 30.84 0.28 14.92
C GLN A 301 30.78 -0.93 15.86
N ALA A 302 29.78 -1.80 15.69
CA ALA A 302 29.63 -3.03 16.46
C ALA A 302 30.80 -4.00 16.25
N LYS A 303 31.20 -4.22 14.98
CA LYS A 303 32.37 -5.05 14.63
C LYS A 303 33.66 -4.55 15.28
N LYS A 304 33.92 -3.23 15.23
CA LYS A 304 35.09 -2.60 15.87
C LYS A 304 35.07 -2.78 17.39
N ALA A 305 33.89 -2.85 18.00
CA ALA A 305 33.73 -3.11 19.42
C ALA A 305 33.84 -4.60 19.81
N GLY A 306 33.97 -5.50 18.83
CA GLY A 306 34.05 -6.96 19.05
C GLY A 306 32.70 -7.66 19.08
N ILE A 307 31.63 -7.02 18.60
CA ILE A 307 30.30 -7.64 18.45
C ILE A 307 30.11 -8.00 16.98
N ASP A 308 30.45 -9.26 16.64
CA ASP A 308 30.51 -9.70 15.25
C ASP A 308 29.14 -9.88 14.58
N ARG A 309 28.08 -10.09 15.37
CA ARG A 309 26.74 -10.40 14.86
C ARG A 309 25.62 -9.73 15.67
N PRO A 310 24.49 -9.37 15.03
CA PRO A 310 23.26 -9.01 15.73
C PRO A 310 22.77 -10.15 16.63
N ARG A 311 22.10 -9.81 17.73
CA ARG A 311 21.46 -10.78 18.65
C ARG A 311 20.13 -11.30 18.10
N THR A 312 19.48 -10.48 17.29
CA THR A 312 18.23 -10.78 16.61
C THR A 312 18.51 -11.12 15.14
N PRO A 313 17.84 -12.13 14.56
CA PRO A 313 17.82 -12.33 13.11
C PRO A 313 17.58 -11.03 12.36
N PHE A 314 18.48 -10.71 11.43
CA PHE A 314 18.53 -9.43 10.76
C PHE A 314 18.44 -9.58 9.25
N MET A 315 17.48 -8.93 8.62
CA MET A 315 17.26 -8.94 7.17
C MET A 315 17.45 -7.54 6.59
N VAL A 316 18.09 -7.46 5.43
CA VAL A 316 18.31 -6.19 4.72
C VAL A 316 17.96 -6.35 3.25
N SER A 317 17.17 -5.42 2.70
CA SER A 317 16.76 -5.41 1.29
C SER A 317 17.22 -4.13 0.58
N PRO A 318 17.93 -4.22 -0.56
CA PRO A 318 18.16 -3.09 -1.45
C PRO A 318 16.88 -2.73 -2.21
N GLY A 319 16.69 -1.45 -2.54
CA GLY A 319 15.49 -1.01 -3.24
C GLY A 319 15.46 -1.35 -4.74
N SER A 320 16.61 -1.43 -5.38
CA SER A 320 16.77 -1.66 -6.82
C SER A 320 18.02 -2.48 -7.14
N GLU A 321 18.12 -2.98 -8.37
CA GLU A 321 19.34 -3.62 -8.88
C GLU A 321 20.50 -2.63 -8.97
N GLN A 322 20.23 -1.36 -9.27
CA GLN A 322 21.25 -0.30 -9.27
C GLN A 322 21.81 -0.07 -7.86
N ILE A 323 20.94 0.07 -6.85
CA ILE A 323 21.35 0.22 -5.45
C ILE A 323 22.07 -1.04 -4.98
N ARG A 324 21.56 -2.24 -5.29
CA ARG A 324 22.21 -3.50 -4.92
C ARG A 324 23.61 -3.58 -5.51
N ALA A 325 23.77 -3.33 -6.81
CA ALA A 325 25.06 -3.41 -7.48
C ALA A 325 26.05 -2.39 -6.90
N THR A 326 25.58 -1.16 -6.66
CA THR A 326 26.39 -0.10 -6.05
C THR A 326 26.82 -0.47 -4.62
N ALA A 327 25.89 -0.91 -3.77
CA ALA A 327 26.19 -1.31 -2.39
C ALA A 327 27.04 -2.60 -2.31
N GLU A 328 26.98 -3.47 -3.32
CA GLU A 328 27.88 -4.62 -3.45
C GLU A 328 29.31 -4.15 -3.73
N GLU A 329 29.50 -3.25 -4.70
CA GLU A 329 30.81 -2.70 -5.09
C GLU A 329 31.44 -1.85 -3.99
N SER A 330 30.64 -1.05 -3.27
CA SER A 330 31.09 -0.26 -2.13
C SER A 330 31.41 -1.08 -0.87
N GLY A 331 31.27 -2.42 -0.90
CA GLY A 331 31.56 -3.29 0.24
C GLY A 331 30.51 -3.26 1.36
N ILE A 332 29.39 -2.56 1.17
CA ILE A 332 28.29 -2.48 2.12
C ILE A 332 27.64 -3.86 2.28
N LEU A 333 27.05 -4.41 1.21
CA LEU A 333 26.36 -5.71 1.28
C LEU A 333 27.27 -6.87 1.70
N PRO A 334 28.53 -6.99 1.22
CA PRO A 334 29.49 -7.97 1.73
C PRO A 334 29.65 -7.92 3.25
N SER A 335 29.78 -6.71 3.82
CA SER A 335 29.98 -6.53 5.26
C SER A 335 28.73 -6.85 6.07
N LEU A 336 27.54 -6.53 5.56
CA LEU A 336 26.28 -6.91 6.19
C LEU A 336 26.13 -8.44 6.23
N ARG A 337 26.48 -9.15 5.14
CA ARG A 337 26.48 -10.63 5.12
C ARG A 337 27.50 -11.22 6.10
N GLU A 338 28.69 -10.61 6.20
CA GLU A 338 29.73 -11.04 7.15
C GLU A 338 29.22 -10.93 8.61
N ALA A 339 28.48 -9.86 8.91
CA ALA A 339 27.81 -9.67 10.20
C ALA A 339 26.61 -10.62 10.44
N GLY A 340 26.30 -11.49 9.48
CA GLY A 340 25.21 -12.47 9.58
C GLY A 340 23.84 -11.96 9.14
N ALA A 341 23.76 -10.77 8.52
CA ALA A 341 22.50 -10.30 7.94
C ALA A 341 22.13 -11.11 6.69
N VAL A 342 20.84 -11.43 6.55
CA VAL A 342 20.28 -12.03 5.34
C VAL A 342 19.95 -10.91 4.36
N VAL A 343 20.71 -10.82 3.27
CA VAL A 343 20.42 -9.88 2.19
C VAL A 343 19.32 -10.45 1.30
N LEU A 344 18.18 -9.79 1.28
CA LEU A 344 16.99 -10.14 0.48
C LEU A 344 17.13 -9.63 -0.96
N SER A 345 16.27 -10.12 -1.85
CA SER A 345 16.15 -9.62 -3.22
C SER A 345 15.62 -8.19 -3.27
N ASN A 346 15.82 -7.51 -4.40
CA ASN A 346 15.34 -6.15 -4.65
C ASN A 346 13.83 -6.16 -4.94
N SER A 347 13.03 -6.51 -3.94
CA SER A 347 11.59 -6.77 -4.03
C SER A 347 10.89 -6.45 -2.71
N CYS A 348 9.55 -6.40 -2.71
CA CYS A 348 8.80 -6.02 -1.51
C CYS A 348 8.98 -6.99 -0.34
N GLY A 349 9.03 -8.31 -0.62
CA GLY A 349 9.29 -9.35 0.38
C GLY A 349 8.39 -9.25 1.64
N PRO A 350 8.96 -9.27 2.86
CA PRO A 350 8.19 -9.19 4.11
C PRO A 350 7.35 -7.91 4.27
N CYS A 351 7.61 -6.84 3.51
CA CYS A 351 6.79 -5.61 3.58
C CYS A 351 5.32 -5.85 3.16
N VAL A 352 5.07 -6.86 2.31
CA VAL A 352 3.75 -7.19 1.76
C VAL A 352 3.24 -8.57 2.19
N GLY A 353 3.91 -9.19 3.17
CA GLY A 353 3.57 -10.54 3.62
C GLY A 353 4.18 -11.66 2.79
N GLN A 354 5.13 -11.36 1.89
CA GLN A 354 5.84 -12.36 1.09
C GLN A 354 7.08 -12.84 1.84
N TRP A 355 6.82 -13.50 2.97
CA TRP A 355 7.84 -14.06 3.84
C TRP A 355 7.39 -15.44 4.28
N ASP A 356 8.16 -16.47 3.93
CA ASP A 356 7.96 -17.80 4.46
C ASP A 356 8.65 -17.93 5.82
N ARG A 357 8.00 -17.40 6.85
CA ARG A 357 8.52 -17.32 8.21
C ARG A 357 8.48 -18.68 8.91
N LYS A 358 9.64 -19.17 9.39
CA LYS A 358 9.79 -20.51 10.01
C LYS A 358 10.18 -20.49 11.49
N ASP A 359 10.51 -19.34 12.06
CA ASP A 359 11.04 -19.21 13.43
C ASP A 359 9.96 -19.11 14.51
N VAL A 360 8.68 -18.94 14.13
CA VAL A 360 7.53 -18.86 15.03
C VAL A 360 6.38 -19.72 14.51
N ASP A 361 5.49 -20.17 15.41
CA ASP A 361 4.26 -20.86 15.04
C ASP A 361 3.20 -19.87 14.53
N VAL A 362 3.28 -19.55 13.24
CA VAL A 362 2.31 -18.68 12.54
C VAL A 362 0.89 -19.26 12.61
N ALA A 363 0.74 -20.59 12.51
CA ALA A 363 -0.56 -21.25 12.52
C ALA A 363 -1.20 -21.26 13.91
N GLY A 364 -0.38 -21.41 14.95
CA GLY A 364 -0.75 -21.29 16.36
C GLY A 364 -0.86 -19.85 16.87
N ALA A 365 -0.61 -18.86 16.02
CA ALA A 365 -0.58 -17.43 16.37
C ALA A 365 0.36 -17.13 17.56
N GLU A 366 1.63 -17.56 17.46
CA GLU A 366 2.62 -17.31 18.50
C GLU A 366 2.90 -15.82 18.70
N ASP A 367 2.73 -15.33 19.94
CA ASP A 367 3.05 -13.96 20.33
C ASP A 367 4.55 -13.67 20.14
N ASN A 368 4.86 -12.68 19.32
CA ASN A 368 6.23 -12.22 19.10
C ASN A 368 6.26 -10.74 18.72
N SER A 369 7.43 -10.12 18.80
CA SER A 369 7.66 -8.75 18.33
C SER A 369 8.65 -8.70 17.19
N VAL A 370 8.38 -7.86 16.19
CA VAL A 370 9.29 -7.54 15.08
C VAL A 370 9.48 -6.04 14.96
N ILE A 371 10.65 -5.60 14.51
CA ILE A 371 10.93 -4.19 14.22
C ILE A 371 11.37 -4.05 12.76
N SER A 372 10.91 -3.02 12.07
CA SER A 372 11.26 -2.81 10.66
C SER A 372 11.44 -1.35 10.27
N SER A 373 12.17 -1.12 9.19
CA SER A 373 12.23 0.19 8.54
C SER A 373 11.14 0.40 7.48
N PHE A 374 10.08 -0.41 7.50
CA PHE A 374 8.99 -0.34 6.53
C PHE A 374 7.98 0.77 6.91
N ASN A 375 6.76 0.71 6.38
CA ASN A 375 5.72 1.73 6.57
C ASN A 375 4.47 1.19 7.31
N ARG A 376 4.06 -0.05 7.02
CA ARG A 376 2.84 -0.67 7.57
C ARG A 376 3.15 -1.76 8.57
N ASN A 377 2.37 -1.78 9.63
CA ASN A 377 2.42 -2.74 10.73
C ASN A 377 1.01 -3.20 11.18
N PHE A 378 0.06 -3.28 10.25
CA PHE A 378 -1.25 -3.87 10.57
C PHE A 378 -1.09 -5.34 10.97
N THR A 379 -2.08 -5.85 11.71
CA THR A 379 -2.16 -7.24 12.16
C THR A 379 -1.85 -8.24 11.03
N GLY A 380 -0.89 -9.14 11.24
CA GLY A 380 -0.48 -10.17 10.28
C GLY A 380 0.20 -9.67 9.00
N ARG A 381 0.58 -8.39 8.92
CA ARG A 381 1.07 -7.79 7.66
C ARG A 381 2.34 -8.44 7.10
N HIS A 382 3.29 -8.83 7.95
CA HIS A 382 4.62 -9.26 7.50
C HIS A 382 4.73 -10.76 7.25
N ASP A 383 4.03 -11.55 8.05
CA ASP A 383 4.21 -12.99 8.17
C ASP A 383 2.87 -13.76 8.22
N GLY A 384 1.74 -13.05 8.15
CA GLY A 384 0.41 -13.65 8.29
C GLY A 384 0.02 -14.03 9.72
N ASN A 385 0.89 -13.82 10.72
CA ASN A 385 0.61 -14.14 12.11
C ASN A 385 -0.15 -12.96 12.78
N PRO A 386 -1.42 -13.15 13.22
CA PRO A 386 -2.17 -12.07 13.85
C PRO A 386 -1.60 -11.65 15.23
N ALA A 387 -0.77 -12.46 15.86
CA ALA A 387 -0.14 -12.20 17.16
C ALA A 387 1.24 -11.50 17.06
N THR A 388 1.76 -11.29 15.84
CA THR A 388 3.00 -10.53 15.64
C THR A 388 2.76 -9.04 15.93
N HIS A 389 3.44 -8.51 16.94
CA HIS A 389 3.49 -7.10 17.27
C HIS A 389 4.56 -6.42 16.41
N SER A 390 4.14 -5.59 15.45
CA SER A 390 5.06 -4.99 14.47
C SER A 390 5.32 -3.50 14.74
N PHE A 391 6.59 -3.16 14.87
CA PHE A 391 7.04 -1.79 15.07
C PHE A 391 7.75 -1.26 13.82
N VAL A 392 7.43 -0.03 13.40
CA VAL A 392 8.09 0.64 12.27
C VAL A 392 8.89 1.84 12.77
N THR A 393 10.12 1.98 12.28
CA THR A 393 11.06 3.05 12.65
C THR A 393 12.07 3.28 11.51
N SER A 394 13.17 3.99 11.75
CA SER A 394 14.24 4.21 10.77
C SER A 394 15.22 3.02 10.67
N PRO A 395 15.99 2.90 9.56
CA PRO A 395 16.99 1.84 9.39
C PRO A 395 18.00 1.76 10.52
N GLU A 396 18.49 2.90 10.99
CA GLU A 396 19.50 2.98 12.04
C GLU A 396 18.96 2.53 13.39
N ILE A 397 17.72 2.88 13.73
CA ILE A 397 17.09 2.41 14.97
C ILE A 397 16.79 0.91 14.87
N ALA A 398 16.25 0.43 13.74
CA ALA A 398 16.01 -1.00 13.54
C ALA A 398 17.30 -1.83 13.63
N THR A 399 18.42 -1.30 13.12
CA THR A 399 19.75 -1.94 13.20
C THR A 399 20.27 -1.95 14.64
N ALA A 400 20.16 -0.84 15.36
CA ALA A 400 20.57 -0.77 16.77
C ALA A 400 19.78 -1.77 17.64
N PHE A 401 18.47 -1.89 17.38
CA PHE A 401 17.60 -2.88 18.03
C PHE A 401 17.96 -4.32 17.66
N ALA A 402 18.43 -4.58 16.43
CA ALA A 402 18.91 -5.91 16.02
C ALA A 402 20.11 -6.37 16.85
N TYR A 403 21.02 -5.47 17.19
CA TYR A 403 22.18 -5.75 18.04
C TYR A 403 21.82 -5.81 19.53
N ALA A 404 20.83 -5.06 19.99
CA ALA A 404 20.39 -5.09 21.39
C ALA A 404 19.52 -6.31 21.72
N GLY A 405 18.59 -6.66 20.83
CA GLY A 405 17.68 -7.81 20.96
C GLY A 405 16.40 -7.57 21.77
N ASP A 406 16.20 -6.36 22.30
CA ASP A 406 15.10 -6.04 23.20
C ASP A 406 14.50 -4.65 22.91
N LEU A 407 13.17 -4.55 22.95
CA LEU A 407 12.42 -3.32 22.66
C LEU A 407 12.62 -2.21 23.70
N SER A 408 13.16 -2.52 24.88
CA SER A 408 13.45 -1.54 25.92
C SER A 408 14.78 -0.81 25.75
N PHE A 409 15.55 -1.16 24.71
CA PHE A 409 16.84 -0.55 24.41
C PHE A 409 16.70 0.87 23.83
N ASN A 410 17.51 1.80 24.32
CA ASN A 410 17.64 3.13 23.75
C ASN A 410 19.11 3.41 23.34
N PRO A 411 19.44 3.43 22.04
CA PRO A 411 20.81 3.64 21.56
C PRO A 411 21.43 4.99 21.96
N MET A 412 20.63 5.97 22.39
CA MET A 412 21.13 7.28 22.82
C MET A 412 21.79 7.24 24.20
N HIS A 413 21.43 6.26 25.05
CA HIS A 413 21.85 6.21 26.45
C HIS A 413 22.42 4.86 26.86
N ASP A 414 21.86 3.78 26.34
CA ASP A 414 22.15 2.43 26.79
C ASP A 414 23.42 1.86 26.16
N THR A 415 23.90 0.76 26.74
CA THR A 415 25.06 0.02 26.25
C THR A 415 24.72 -1.44 26.03
N ILE A 416 25.45 -2.08 25.13
CA ILE A 416 25.36 -3.50 24.82
C ILE A 416 26.61 -4.19 25.39
N PRO A 417 26.46 -5.29 26.15
CA PRO A 417 27.62 -6.05 26.62
C PRO A 417 28.30 -6.76 25.44
N ILE A 418 29.64 -6.70 25.41
CA ILE A 418 30.44 -7.23 24.29
C ILE A 418 30.53 -8.76 24.31
N ASP A 419 30.46 -9.39 25.50
CA ASP A 419 30.32 -10.84 25.63
C ASP A 419 29.20 -11.25 26.59
N GLU A 420 28.67 -12.46 26.35
CA GLU A 420 27.64 -13.06 27.20
C GLU A 420 28.21 -13.67 28.49
N SER A 421 29.54 -13.72 28.61
CA SER A 421 30.27 -14.34 29.75
C SER A 421 30.48 -13.42 30.95
N GLY A 422 29.89 -12.21 30.95
CA GLY A 422 29.95 -11.29 32.09
C GLY A 422 31.17 -10.37 32.12
N SER A 423 31.76 -10.05 30.96
CA SER A 423 32.76 -8.99 30.86
C SER A 423 32.20 -7.63 31.24
N SER A 424 33.05 -6.81 31.86
CA SER A 424 32.79 -5.41 32.20
C SER A 424 32.87 -4.46 30.99
N LYS A 425 33.09 -4.98 29.78
CA LYS A 425 33.18 -4.16 28.56
C LYS A 425 31.79 -3.98 27.92
N HIS A 426 31.42 -2.72 27.83
CA HIS A 426 30.16 -2.24 27.28
C HIS A 426 30.43 -1.39 26.04
N PHE A 427 29.58 -1.54 25.03
CA PHE A 427 29.62 -0.78 23.80
C PHE A 427 28.36 0.09 23.69
N ARG A 428 28.53 1.35 23.30
CA ARG A 428 27.40 2.25 22.97
C ARG A 428 27.56 2.70 21.53
N PHE A 429 26.50 2.57 20.75
CA PHE A 429 26.46 3.11 19.40
C PHE A 429 26.58 4.64 19.41
N THR A 430 27.17 5.17 18.35
CA THR A 430 27.06 6.60 18.01
C THR A 430 26.13 6.76 16.81
N PRO A 431 25.48 7.93 16.65
CA PRO A 431 24.70 8.21 15.45
C PRO A 431 25.49 7.86 14.18
N PRO A 432 24.87 7.18 13.19
CA PRO A 432 25.58 6.74 12.00
C PRO A 432 25.95 7.92 11.10
N VAL A 433 27.03 7.74 10.35
CA VAL A 433 27.46 8.69 9.31
C VAL A 433 27.28 8.03 7.95
N ALA A 434 26.73 8.77 7.00
CA ALA A 434 26.54 8.33 5.62
C ALA A 434 26.64 9.49 4.64
N ASN A 435 26.97 9.16 3.39
CA ASN A 435 26.85 10.04 2.25
C ASN A 435 25.45 9.94 1.66
N GLU A 436 24.88 11.07 1.24
CA GLU A 436 23.57 11.11 0.57
C GLU A 436 23.58 10.25 -0.71
N LEU A 437 24.69 10.26 -1.44
CA LEU A 437 24.85 9.62 -2.75
C LEU A 437 26.21 8.93 -2.85
N PRO A 438 26.31 7.84 -3.64
CA PRO A 438 27.60 7.26 -4.00
C PRO A 438 28.36 8.20 -4.94
N GLU A 439 29.67 7.98 -5.10
CA GLU A 439 30.45 8.68 -6.14
C GLU A 439 29.87 8.42 -7.55
N ASN A 440 29.50 7.17 -7.82
CA ASN A 440 28.84 6.75 -9.05
C ASN A 440 27.87 5.60 -8.77
N PHE A 441 26.70 5.63 -9.40
CA PHE A 441 25.80 4.48 -9.40
C PHE A 441 26.25 3.42 -10.42
N ILE A 442 26.22 2.17 -9.97
CA ILE A 442 26.51 0.98 -10.77
C ILE A 442 25.22 0.43 -11.33
N ALA A 443 25.11 0.27 -12.65
CA ALA A 443 23.86 -0.10 -13.30
C ALA A 443 23.36 -1.51 -12.90
N GLY A 444 24.28 -2.44 -12.62
CA GLY A 444 23.94 -3.84 -12.32
C GLY A 444 23.45 -4.59 -13.57
N SER A 445 22.57 -5.56 -13.35
CA SER A 445 22.00 -6.42 -14.40
C SER A 445 20.92 -5.69 -15.20
N ASP A 446 20.92 -5.84 -16.54
CA ASP A 446 19.85 -5.30 -17.39
C ASP A 446 18.58 -6.15 -17.29
N LEU A 447 17.63 -5.63 -16.51
CA LEU A 447 16.36 -6.27 -16.20
C LEU A 447 15.17 -5.51 -16.80
N PHE A 448 15.41 -4.53 -17.67
CA PHE A 448 14.34 -3.78 -18.34
C PHE A 448 14.05 -4.35 -19.73
N GLN A 449 12.78 -4.61 -20.00
CA GLN A 449 12.27 -4.88 -21.34
C GLN A 449 11.63 -3.59 -21.87
N PRO A 450 12.21 -2.95 -22.89
CA PRO A 450 11.67 -1.71 -23.43
C PRO A 450 10.31 -1.93 -24.12
N PRO A 451 9.44 -0.91 -24.19
CA PRO A 451 8.20 -0.97 -24.93
C PRO A 451 8.46 -1.15 -26.43
N VAL A 452 7.66 -1.97 -27.10
CA VAL A 452 7.66 -2.06 -28.57
C VAL A 452 6.74 -0.98 -29.13
N LEU A 453 7.28 -0.09 -29.95
CA LEU A 453 6.53 1.03 -30.54
C LEU A 453 6.01 0.74 -31.95
N GLU A 454 6.57 -0.28 -32.60
CA GLU A 454 6.17 -0.79 -33.91
C GLU A 454 4.86 -1.59 -33.85
N ASP A 455 4.40 -2.11 -34.99
CA ASP A 455 3.18 -2.91 -35.06
C ASP A 455 3.30 -4.23 -34.28
N THR A 456 2.32 -4.49 -33.41
CA THR A 456 2.23 -5.65 -32.52
C THR A 456 0.96 -6.47 -32.76
N SER A 457 0.29 -6.31 -33.90
CA SER A 457 -0.93 -7.06 -34.28
C SER A 457 -0.75 -8.57 -34.10
N ASP A 458 0.39 -9.11 -34.52
CA ASP A 458 0.72 -10.53 -34.50
C ASP A 458 1.23 -11.02 -33.13
N CYS A 459 1.52 -10.11 -32.20
CA CYS A 459 1.93 -10.48 -30.85
C CYS A 459 0.75 -11.08 -30.08
N LYS A 460 0.94 -12.28 -29.52
CA LYS A 460 -0.03 -12.93 -28.63
C LYS A 460 0.37 -12.69 -27.18
N VAL A 461 -0.64 -12.49 -26.32
CA VAL A 461 -0.44 -12.48 -24.86
C VAL A 461 -0.47 -13.92 -24.37
N ALA A 462 0.51 -14.29 -23.56
CA ALA A 462 0.61 -15.63 -22.97
C ALA A 462 -0.39 -15.77 -21.81
N ILE A 463 -1.49 -16.47 -22.05
CA ILE A 463 -2.47 -16.90 -21.03
C ILE A 463 -2.86 -18.32 -21.40
N ASP A 464 -2.75 -19.26 -20.46
CA ASP A 464 -3.26 -20.62 -20.61
C ASP A 464 -4.74 -20.65 -20.20
N GLU A 465 -5.60 -21.25 -21.01
CA GLU A 465 -7.04 -21.40 -20.70
C GLU A 465 -7.27 -22.31 -19.49
N GLY A 466 -6.34 -23.24 -19.21
CA GLY A 466 -6.37 -24.12 -18.04
C GLY A 466 -5.62 -23.57 -16.81
N SER A 467 -5.19 -22.31 -16.86
CA SER A 467 -4.42 -21.67 -15.78
C SER A 467 -5.21 -21.60 -14.47
N ASP A 468 -4.54 -21.87 -13.35
CA ASP A 468 -5.05 -21.55 -12.01
C ASP A 468 -4.58 -20.19 -11.48
N ARG A 469 -3.71 -19.48 -12.24
CA ARG A 469 -3.09 -18.19 -11.89
C ARG A 469 -3.68 -16.98 -12.62
N LEU A 470 -4.13 -17.19 -13.85
CA LEU A 470 -4.57 -16.16 -14.79
C LEU A 470 -5.93 -16.54 -15.39
N GLU A 471 -6.85 -15.59 -15.43
CA GLU A 471 -8.19 -15.79 -16.00
C GLU A 471 -8.58 -14.55 -16.81
N LEU A 472 -9.02 -14.75 -18.05
CA LEU A 472 -9.60 -13.65 -18.82
C LEU A 472 -10.90 -13.18 -18.17
N LEU A 473 -11.06 -11.86 -18.09
CA LEU A 473 -12.26 -11.29 -17.47
C LEU A 473 -13.46 -11.37 -18.40
N THR A 474 -14.56 -11.91 -17.89
CA THR A 474 -15.87 -11.77 -18.51
C THR A 474 -16.47 -10.42 -18.11
N PRO A 475 -16.92 -9.57 -19.06
CA PRO A 475 -17.58 -8.32 -18.74
C PRO A 475 -18.76 -8.52 -17.79
N PHE A 476 -18.89 -7.65 -16.78
CA PHE A 476 -20.05 -7.70 -15.88
C PHE A 476 -21.33 -7.33 -16.61
N GLU A 477 -22.45 -7.92 -16.18
CA GLU A 477 -23.76 -7.57 -16.73
C GLU A 477 -24.15 -6.11 -16.45
N PRO A 478 -24.78 -5.41 -17.41
CA PRO A 478 -25.32 -4.07 -17.21
C PRO A 478 -26.36 -3.98 -16.09
N TRP A 479 -26.60 -2.77 -15.58
CA TRP A 479 -27.60 -2.53 -14.55
C TRP A 479 -29.01 -2.84 -15.06
N LYS A 480 -29.76 -3.65 -14.32
CA LYS A 480 -31.18 -3.97 -14.58
C LYS A 480 -32.07 -3.35 -13.48
N PRO A 481 -33.22 -2.76 -13.83
CA PRO A 481 -34.19 -2.29 -12.84
C PRO A 481 -34.59 -3.39 -11.84
N GLY A 482 -34.81 -3.00 -10.58
CA GLY A 482 -35.20 -3.89 -9.49
C GLY A 482 -34.07 -4.72 -8.87
N GLN A 483 -32.83 -4.65 -9.36
CA GLN A 483 -31.75 -5.48 -8.80
C GLN A 483 -31.27 -5.05 -7.41
N ALA A 484 -31.68 -3.86 -6.96
CA ALA A 484 -31.42 -3.36 -5.61
C ALA A 484 -32.61 -3.58 -4.66
N GLU A 485 -33.60 -4.38 -5.07
CA GLU A 485 -34.73 -4.77 -4.24
C GLU A 485 -34.44 -6.10 -3.54
N ASN A 486 -34.98 -6.26 -2.33
CA ASN A 486 -34.97 -7.49 -1.56
C ASN A 486 -33.57 -8.13 -1.40
N MET A 487 -32.56 -7.31 -1.14
CA MET A 487 -31.19 -7.76 -0.90
C MET A 487 -31.03 -8.29 0.52
N GLU A 488 -30.43 -9.45 0.66
CA GLU A 488 -30.03 -9.99 1.96
C GLU A 488 -28.80 -9.26 2.51
N VAL A 489 -28.71 -9.10 3.83
CA VAL A 489 -27.49 -8.60 4.48
C VAL A 489 -26.49 -9.75 4.62
N LEU A 490 -25.44 -9.76 3.78
CA LEU A 490 -24.42 -10.82 3.81
C LEU A 490 -23.61 -10.79 5.12
N ILE A 491 -23.24 -9.59 5.58
CA ILE A 491 -22.44 -9.37 6.79
C ILE A 491 -22.61 -7.92 7.25
N LYS A 492 -22.67 -7.73 8.58
CA LYS A 492 -22.50 -6.43 9.23
C LYS A 492 -21.12 -6.36 9.85
N VAL A 493 -20.22 -5.61 9.23
CA VAL A 493 -18.83 -5.53 9.66
C VAL A 493 -18.70 -4.61 10.86
N SER A 494 -18.17 -5.14 11.97
CA SER A 494 -17.97 -4.40 13.21
C SER A 494 -16.52 -3.94 13.34
N GLY A 495 -16.30 -2.64 13.58
CA GLY A 495 -14.97 -2.07 13.76
C GLY A 495 -14.17 -1.92 12.45
N LYS A 496 -12.84 -1.93 12.57
CA LYS A 496 -11.93 -1.62 11.46
C LYS A 496 -11.98 -2.68 10.35
N CYS A 497 -12.29 -2.28 9.12
CA CYS A 497 -12.27 -3.15 7.94
C CYS A 497 -11.34 -2.60 6.86
N THR A 498 -10.11 -3.11 6.82
CA THR A 498 -9.13 -2.73 5.79
C THR A 498 -9.33 -3.56 4.53
N THR A 499 -8.69 -3.18 3.43
CA THR A 499 -8.61 -4.05 2.24
C THR A 499 -7.93 -5.38 2.52
N ASP A 500 -7.12 -5.52 3.58
CA ASP A 500 -6.55 -6.80 4.02
C ASP A 500 -7.59 -7.69 4.72
N HIS A 501 -8.62 -7.09 5.34
CA HIS A 501 -9.77 -7.84 5.84
C HIS A 501 -10.71 -8.29 4.70
N ILE A 502 -10.87 -7.45 3.66
CA ILE A 502 -11.76 -7.73 2.50
C ILE A 502 -11.13 -8.73 1.53
N SER A 503 -9.88 -8.57 1.13
CA SER A 503 -9.18 -9.48 0.21
C SER A 503 -7.75 -9.64 0.73
N PRO A 504 -7.49 -10.62 1.61
CA PRO A 504 -6.18 -10.82 2.22
C PRO A 504 -5.04 -10.99 1.21
N ALA A 505 -3.83 -10.63 1.64
CA ALA A 505 -2.59 -10.76 0.87
C ALA A 505 -1.95 -12.17 1.01
N GLY A 506 -0.61 -12.23 1.13
CA GLY A 506 0.14 -13.46 1.41
C GLY A 506 -0.10 -14.54 0.33
N PRO A 507 -0.55 -15.75 0.69
CA PRO A 507 -0.72 -16.85 -0.27
C PRO A 507 -1.72 -16.52 -1.40
N TRP A 508 -2.63 -15.58 -1.18
CA TRP A 508 -3.62 -15.14 -2.18
C TRP A 508 -3.01 -14.31 -3.31
N TYR A 509 -1.78 -13.82 -3.17
CA TYR A 509 -1.05 -13.20 -4.29
C TYR A 509 -0.93 -14.15 -5.48
N ASN A 510 -0.97 -15.46 -5.25
CA ASN A 510 -0.95 -16.43 -6.32
C ASN A 510 -2.13 -16.27 -7.28
N TYR A 511 -3.28 -15.82 -6.79
CA TYR A 511 -4.51 -15.74 -7.57
C TYR A 511 -4.87 -14.33 -8.02
N ARG A 512 -3.98 -13.34 -7.89
CA ARG A 512 -4.26 -11.93 -8.30
C ARG A 512 -4.62 -11.77 -9.78
N GLY A 513 -4.25 -12.72 -10.62
CA GLY A 513 -4.60 -12.78 -12.03
C GLY A 513 -5.88 -13.56 -12.34
N HIS A 514 -6.49 -14.21 -11.35
CA HIS A 514 -7.60 -15.15 -11.52
C HIS A 514 -8.75 -14.79 -10.58
N LEU A 515 -9.76 -14.10 -11.10
CA LEU A 515 -10.84 -13.52 -10.29
C LEU A 515 -11.66 -14.61 -9.57
N SER A 516 -11.96 -15.71 -10.25
CA SER A 516 -12.70 -16.83 -9.67
C SER A 516 -11.97 -17.44 -8.46
N ASN A 517 -10.65 -17.65 -8.55
CA ASN A 517 -9.86 -18.24 -7.46
C ASN A 517 -9.62 -17.26 -6.31
N ILE A 518 -9.27 -15.99 -6.59
CA ILE A 518 -9.03 -15.03 -5.51
C ILE A 518 -10.30 -14.71 -4.73
N SER A 519 -11.48 -14.76 -5.35
CA SER A 519 -12.76 -14.56 -4.65
C SER A 519 -13.02 -15.53 -3.50
N HIS A 520 -12.25 -16.62 -3.37
CA HIS A 520 -12.29 -17.49 -2.19
C HIS A 520 -11.74 -16.84 -0.92
N ASN A 521 -11.13 -15.65 -1.01
CA ASN A 521 -10.62 -14.92 0.14
C ASN A 521 -11.53 -13.77 0.61
N MET A 522 -12.66 -13.55 -0.08
CA MET A 522 -13.53 -12.43 0.19
C MET A 522 -13.99 -12.41 1.65
N LEU A 523 -13.63 -11.33 2.34
CA LEU A 523 -13.94 -10.97 3.72
C LEU A 523 -13.43 -11.96 4.77
N LEU A 524 -12.37 -12.73 4.49
CA LEU A 524 -11.82 -13.70 5.46
C LEU A 524 -11.27 -13.07 6.75
N GLY A 525 -10.88 -11.79 6.74
CA GLY A 525 -10.39 -11.09 7.92
C GLY A 525 -11.43 -10.18 8.59
N ALA A 526 -12.68 -10.17 8.12
CA ALA A 526 -13.70 -9.26 8.65
C ALA A 526 -14.41 -9.81 9.89
N THR A 527 -14.66 -8.94 10.87
CA THR A 527 -15.44 -9.26 12.07
C THR A 527 -16.94 -9.04 11.81
N ASN A 528 -17.75 -10.07 12.01
CA ASN A 528 -19.20 -10.00 11.80
C ASN A 528 -19.95 -9.66 13.09
N GLY A 529 -20.51 -8.45 13.19
CA GLY A 529 -21.24 -7.96 14.37
C GLY A 529 -22.52 -8.75 14.74
N PHE A 530 -23.00 -9.65 13.88
CA PHE A 530 -24.13 -10.52 14.21
C PHE A 530 -23.74 -11.83 14.92
N LEU A 531 -22.48 -12.24 14.82
CA LEU A 531 -22.03 -13.50 15.39
C LEU A 531 -21.54 -13.30 16.84
N PRO A 532 -21.82 -14.26 17.75
CA PRO A 532 -21.18 -14.27 19.06
C PRO A 532 -19.67 -14.54 18.89
N ASP A 533 -18.86 -13.94 19.76
CA ASP A 533 -17.39 -14.08 19.74
C ASP A 533 -16.75 -13.80 18.38
N ALA A 534 -17.31 -12.85 17.62
CA ALA A 534 -16.95 -12.58 16.23
C ALA A 534 -15.47 -12.25 16.00
N SER A 535 -14.79 -11.69 17.00
CA SER A 535 -13.37 -11.35 16.95
C SER A 535 -12.44 -12.54 17.21
N SER A 536 -12.98 -13.72 17.56
CA SER A 536 -12.17 -14.93 17.72
C SER A 536 -11.70 -15.46 16.37
N LEU A 537 -10.52 -16.11 16.35
CA LEU A 537 -9.97 -16.72 15.14
C LEU A 537 -10.91 -17.77 14.52
N SER A 538 -11.76 -18.41 15.33
CA SER A 538 -12.71 -19.41 14.86
C SER A 538 -13.95 -18.80 14.19
N MET A 539 -14.26 -17.53 14.44
CA MET A 539 -15.43 -16.83 13.88
C MET A 539 -15.10 -15.74 12.87
N THR A 540 -13.87 -15.22 12.88
CA THR A 540 -13.42 -14.21 11.93
C THR A 540 -13.65 -14.68 10.48
N GLY A 541 -14.19 -13.77 9.66
CA GLY A 541 -14.49 -14.02 8.24
C GLY A 541 -15.66 -14.96 7.96
N LYS A 542 -16.52 -15.21 8.96
CA LYS A 542 -17.72 -16.03 8.81
C LYS A 542 -19.00 -15.22 8.88
N THR A 543 -20.04 -15.77 8.27
CA THR A 543 -21.41 -15.27 8.33
C THR A 543 -22.40 -16.42 8.38
N ARG A 544 -23.63 -16.13 8.81
CA ARG A 544 -24.75 -17.04 8.71
C ARG A 544 -25.35 -16.92 7.30
N ASP A 545 -25.33 -18.01 6.55
CA ASP A 545 -25.93 -18.03 5.22
C ASP A 545 -27.46 -18.01 5.34
N PRO A 546 -28.15 -17.04 4.72
CA PRO A 546 -29.62 -16.96 4.80
C PRO A 546 -30.35 -18.12 4.12
N THR A 547 -29.70 -18.85 3.20
CA THR A 547 -30.33 -19.96 2.46
C THR A 547 -30.49 -21.23 3.29
N ASP A 548 -29.60 -21.48 4.26
CA ASP A 548 -29.56 -22.72 5.04
C ASP A 548 -29.35 -22.51 6.55
N GLY A 549 -29.12 -21.26 6.99
CA GLY A 549 -28.92 -20.89 8.38
C GLY A 549 -27.57 -21.27 8.98
N THR A 550 -26.67 -21.89 8.19
CA THR A 550 -25.37 -22.37 8.67
C THR A 550 -24.34 -21.26 8.74
N ILE A 551 -23.45 -21.32 9.74
CA ILE A 551 -22.31 -20.40 9.84
C ILE A 551 -21.16 -20.95 9.00
N LYS A 552 -20.75 -20.20 7.97
CA LYS A 552 -19.63 -20.55 7.09
C LYS A 552 -18.90 -19.29 6.64
N PHE A 553 -17.76 -19.48 5.97
CA PHE A 553 -16.99 -18.35 5.48
C PHE A 553 -17.80 -17.49 4.50
N VAL A 554 -17.60 -16.17 4.57
CA VAL A 554 -18.39 -15.18 3.83
C VAL A 554 -18.41 -15.45 2.32
N HIS A 555 -17.26 -15.74 1.70
CA HIS A 555 -17.18 -16.10 0.28
C HIS A 555 -18.03 -17.33 -0.10
N LYS A 556 -18.16 -18.31 0.79
CA LYS A 556 -18.98 -19.51 0.54
C LYS A 556 -20.47 -19.18 0.57
N ALA A 557 -20.91 -18.43 1.57
CA ALA A 557 -22.29 -17.96 1.66
C ALA A 557 -22.65 -17.09 0.43
N ALA A 558 -21.78 -16.14 0.06
CA ALA A 558 -22.00 -15.30 -1.11
C ALA A 558 -22.10 -16.09 -2.42
N ARG A 559 -21.30 -17.16 -2.57
CA ARG A 559 -21.40 -18.07 -3.72
C ARG A 559 -22.73 -18.83 -3.73
N THR A 560 -23.14 -19.42 -2.60
CA THR A 560 -24.44 -20.09 -2.47
C THR A 560 -25.60 -19.14 -2.83
N MET A 561 -25.55 -17.90 -2.35
CA MET A 561 -26.54 -16.88 -2.68
C MET A 561 -26.53 -16.52 -4.17
N LYS A 562 -25.35 -16.32 -4.77
CA LYS A 562 -25.21 -16.07 -6.22
C LYS A 562 -25.83 -17.19 -7.04
N ASP A 563 -25.53 -18.45 -6.71
CA ASP A 563 -26.03 -19.62 -7.43
C ASP A 563 -27.56 -19.78 -7.28
N ALA A 564 -28.13 -19.33 -6.15
CA ALA A 564 -29.57 -19.25 -5.91
C ALA A 564 -30.24 -18.01 -6.52
N GLY A 565 -29.49 -17.11 -7.15
CA GLY A 565 -30.02 -15.84 -7.70
C GLY A 565 -30.36 -14.79 -6.65
N ILE A 566 -29.90 -14.96 -5.41
CA ILE A 566 -30.14 -14.05 -4.29
C ILE A 566 -29.12 -12.91 -4.33
N ARG A 567 -29.63 -11.67 -4.30
CA ARG A 567 -28.81 -10.45 -4.22
C ARG A 567 -28.53 -10.11 -2.78
N TRP A 568 -27.40 -9.43 -2.56
CA TRP A 568 -26.98 -9.08 -1.22
C TRP A 568 -26.21 -7.76 -1.16
N CYS A 569 -26.15 -7.21 0.05
CA CYS A 569 -25.34 -6.05 0.40
C CYS A 569 -24.47 -6.31 1.64
N ILE A 570 -23.43 -5.50 1.80
CA ILE A 570 -22.59 -5.45 3.01
C ILE A 570 -22.95 -4.20 3.81
N ILE A 571 -22.99 -4.33 5.13
CA ILE A 571 -23.08 -3.19 6.06
C ILE A 571 -21.69 -2.95 6.67
N GLY A 572 -21.13 -1.76 6.48
CA GLY A 572 -19.78 -1.38 6.93
C GLY A 572 -19.80 -0.35 8.06
N ASP A 573 -18.76 -0.37 8.89
CA ASP A 573 -18.51 0.65 9.91
C ASP A 573 -17.79 1.87 9.31
N ASN A 574 -17.04 2.61 10.13
CA ASN A 574 -16.24 3.75 9.71
C ASN A 574 -15.03 3.36 8.84
N ASN A 575 -14.71 4.22 7.87
CA ASN A 575 -13.54 4.12 6.98
C ASN A 575 -13.38 2.75 6.30
N TYR A 576 -14.50 2.16 5.85
CA TYR A 576 -14.53 0.86 5.22
C TYR A 576 -13.62 0.80 3.98
N GLY A 577 -12.77 -0.23 3.90
CA GLY A 577 -11.81 -0.43 2.82
C GLY A 577 -10.53 0.40 2.95
N GLU A 578 -10.15 0.79 4.17
CA GLU A 578 -8.85 1.46 4.44
C GLU A 578 -7.67 0.59 3.97
N GLY A 579 -6.59 1.24 3.50
CA GLY A 579 -5.31 0.57 3.32
C GLY A 579 -4.86 0.48 1.87
N SER A 580 -4.70 -0.74 1.35
CA SER A 580 -4.04 -0.99 0.06
C SER A 580 -4.97 -0.63 -1.10
N SER A 581 -4.42 -0.24 -2.26
CA SER A 581 -5.20 0.14 -3.44
C SER A 581 -5.85 -1.04 -4.20
N ARG A 582 -5.79 -2.26 -3.67
CA ARG A 582 -6.26 -3.49 -4.31
C ARG A 582 -7.72 -3.39 -4.77
N GLU A 583 -7.91 -3.40 -6.09
CA GLU A 583 -9.22 -3.42 -6.73
C GLU A 583 -9.98 -4.75 -6.54
N HIS A 584 -9.27 -5.84 -6.19
CA HIS A 584 -9.87 -7.13 -5.89
C HIS A 584 -10.93 -7.04 -4.78
N ALA A 585 -10.71 -6.17 -3.79
CA ALA A 585 -11.68 -5.91 -2.73
C ALA A 585 -13.04 -5.37 -3.24
N ALA A 586 -13.11 -4.84 -4.47
CA ALA A 586 -14.36 -4.46 -5.13
C ALA A 586 -14.79 -5.49 -6.20
N LEU A 587 -13.85 -6.08 -6.93
CA LEU A 587 -14.13 -7.10 -7.94
C LEU A 587 -14.74 -8.37 -7.35
N GLU A 588 -14.27 -8.83 -6.20
CA GLU A 588 -14.73 -10.08 -5.58
C GLU A 588 -16.19 -9.99 -5.10
N PRO A 589 -16.60 -8.96 -4.32
CA PRO A 589 -18.01 -8.76 -4.01
C PRO A 589 -18.90 -8.70 -5.25
N ARG A 590 -18.47 -7.94 -6.27
CA ARG A 590 -19.19 -7.83 -7.53
C ARG A 590 -19.33 -9.18 -8.25
N PHE A 591 -18.24 -9.94 -8.30
CA PHE A 591 -18.18 -11.27 -8.92
C PHE A 591 -19.05 -12.29 -8.20
N LEU A 592 -19.14 -12.21 -6.87
CA LEU A 592 -19.97 -13.07 -6.01
C LEU A 592 -21.42 -12.58 -5.84
N GLY A 593 -21.88 -11.67 -6.70
CA GLY A 593 -23.29 -11.30 -6.80
C GLY A 593 -23.74 -10.13 -5.93
N GLY A 594 -22.80 -9.50 -5.22
CA GLY A 594 -23.07 -8.31 -4.40
C GLY A 594 -23.48 -7.11 -5.23
N VAL A 595 -24.38 -6.31 -4.67
CA VAL A 595 -24.96 -5.14 -5.34
C VAL A 595 -24.50 -3.84 -4.69
N ALA A 596 -24.52 -3.78 -3.35
CA ALA A 596 -24.22 -2.57 -2.61
C ALA A 596 -23.33 -2.81 -1.39
N VAL A 597 -22.60 -1.77 -1.01
CA VAL A 597 -21.95 -1.66 0.30
C VAL A 597 -22.49 -0.39 0.94
N ILE A 598 -23.06 -0.51 2.14
CA ILE A 598 -23.65 0.60 2.88
C ILE A 598 -22.83 0.78 4.16
N ALA A 599 -22.09 1.86 4.28
CA ALA A 599 -21.15 2.06 5.39
C ALA A 599 -21.35 3.39 6.12
N LYS A 600 -20.80 3.56 7.32
CA LYS A 600 -20.74 4.90 7.94
C LYS A 600 -19.85 5.84 7.13
N SER A 601 -18.74 5.33 6.61
CA SER A 601 -17.85 6.06 5.68
C SER A 601 -16.90 5.10 4.94
N PHE A 602 -16.34 5.53 3.80
CA PHE A 602 -15.40 4.75 2.99
C PHE A 602 -14.01 5.36 2.91
N ALA A 603 -12.98 4.53 2.69
CA ALA A 603 -11.70 5.00 2.18
C ALA A 603 -11.79 5.36 0.67
N ARG A 604 -11.11 6.45 0.25
CA ARG A 604 -11.23 7.06 -1.08
C ARG A 604 -11.04 6.07 -2.24
N ILE A 605 -9.94 5.32 -2.22
CA ILE A 605 -9.58 4.40 -3.32
C ILE A 605 -10.60 3.26 -3.40
N HIS A 606 -11.00 2.72 -2.25
CA HIS A 606 -11.96 1.61 -2.22
C HIS A 606 -13.34 2.04 -2.72
N GLU A 607 -13.84 3.22 -2.31
CA GLU A 607 -15.07 3.79 -2.84
C GLU A 607 -15.03 3.92 -4.37
N THR A 608 -13.92 4.44 -4.91
CA THR A 608 -13.72 4.57 -6.36
C THR A 608 -13.73 3.20 -7.05
N ASN A 609 -13.02 2.21 -6.49
CA ASN A 609 -13.01 0.85 -7.00
C ASN A 609 -14.41 0.23 -7.04
N LEU A 610 -15.22 0.41 -5.99
CA LEU A 610 -16.62 -0.07 -5.97
C LEU A 610 -17.45 0.53 -7.12
N LYS A 611 -17.36 1.85 -7.33
CA LYS A 611 -18.04 2.52 -8.45
C LYS A 611 -17.56 1.99 -9.80
N LYS A 612 -16.25 1.80 -9.97
CA LYS A 612 -15.64 1.28 -11.20
C LYS A 612 -16.13 -0.13 -11.54
N GLN A 613 -16.38 -0.98 -10.55
CA GLN A 613 -16.94 -2.33 -10.74
C GLN A 613 -18.48 -2.35 -10.84
N GLY A 614 -19.14 -1.19 -10.84
CA GLY A 614 -20.59 -1.09 -10.93
C GLY A 614 -21.33 -1.57 -9.68
N MET A 615 -20.71 -1.45 -8.50
CA MET A 615 -21.37 -1.61 -7.21
C MET A 615 -21.88 -0.28 -6.67
N PHE A 616 -22.81 -0.32 -5.72
CA PHE A 616 -23.32 0.87 -5.02
C PHE A 616 -22.63 1.09 -3.68
N PRO A 617 -21.58 1.93 -3.58
CA PRO A 617 -21.12 2.45 -2.30
C PRO A 617 -22.06 3.56 -1.82
N LEU A 618 -22.67 3.37 -0.66
CA LEU A 618 -23.60 4.31 -0.04
C LEU A 618 -23.20 4.57 1.40
N THR A 619 -23.41 5.79 1.88
CA THR A 619 -23.18 6.13 3.29
C THR A 619 -24.46 6.46 4.02
N PHE A 620 -24.58 6.04 5.28
CA PHE A 620 -25.72 6.43 6.10
C PHE A 620 -25.78 7.96 6.26
N ALA A 621 -26.94 8.57 6.03
CA ALA A 621 -27.13 9.99 6.33
C ALA A 621 -27.11 10.25 7.85
N ASP A 622 -27.69 9.33 8.62
CA ASP A 622 -27.51 9.25 10.07
C ASP A 622 -26.68 8.00 10.41
N PRO A 623 -25.43 8.13 10.86
CA PRO A 623 -24.60 7.00 11.26
C PRO A 623 -25.22 6.09 12.32
N ALA A 624 -26.20 6.56 13.11
CA ALA A 624 -26.93 5.74 14.08
C ALA A 624 -27.82 4.68 13.41
N ASP A 625 -28.18 4.86 12.14
CA ASP A 625 -28.96 3.86 11.39
C ASP A 625 -28.21 2.54 11.19
N TYR A 626 -26.88 2.57 11.24
CA TYR A 626 -26.05 1.37 11.28
C TYR A 626 -26.46 0.43 12.43
N ASP A 627 -26.74 0.97 13.62
CA ASP A 627 -27.04 0.17 14.81
C ASP A 627 -28.44 -0.46 14.77
N ARG A 628 -29.35 0.12 13.96
CA ARG A 628 -30.72 -0.38 13.78
C ARG A 628 -30.78 -1.64 12.92
N ILE A 629 -29.78 -1.89 12.08
CA ILE A 629 -29.73 -3.07 11.20
C ILE A 629 -29.48 -4.35 12.03
N GLN A 630 -30.33 -5.35 11.84
CA GLN A 630 -30.34 -6.63 12.53
C GLN A 630 -30.04 -7.81 11.59
N GLU A 631 -29.70 -8.96 12.18
CA GLU A 631 -29.40 -10.17 11.40
C GLU A 631 -30.66 -10.69 10.70
N GLY A 632 -30.58 -10.87 9.38
CA GLY A 632 -31.69 -11.34 8.54
C GLY A 632 -32.69 -10.27 8.14
N ASP A 633 -32.34 -9.00 8.30
CA ASP A 633 -33.02 -7.90 7.63
C ASP A 633 -32.85 -8.02 6.11
N VAL A 634 -33.88 -7.61 5.39
CA VAL A 634 -33.89 -7.52 3.92
C VAL A 634 -33.94 -6.05 3.51
N ILE A 635 -33.02 -5.64 2.64
CA ILE A 635 -32.80 -4.24 2.27
C ILE A 635 -33.21 -4.01 0.82
N SER A 636 -33.99 -2.96 0.58
CA SER A 636 -34.27 -2.44 -0.76
C SER A 636 -33.80 -0.99 -0.88
N LEU A 637 -33.15 -0.65 -1.98
CA LEU A 637 -32.78 0.73 -2.32
C LEU A 637 -33.82 1.28 -3.29
N LEU A 638 -34.58 2.27 -2.84
CA LEU A 638 -35.58 2.96 -3.64
C LEU A 638 -34.92 4.11 -4.41
N ASP A 639 -35.54 4.56 -5.50
CA ASP A 639 -35.08 5.70 -6.31
C ASP A 639 -33.71 5.52 -6.98
N VAL A 640 -33.23 4.28 -7.14
CA VAL A 640 -31.93 3.99 -7.78
C VAL A 640 -32.02 3.67 -9.28
N ASP A 641 -33.23 3.47 -9.81
CA ASP A 641 -33.48 3.06 -11.19
C ASP A 641 -33.82 4.23 -12.13
N GLY A 642 -33.51 4.04 -13.41
CA GLY A 642 -33.73 5.06 -14.44
C GLY A 642 -33.04 6.39 -14.09
N ASP A 643 -33.79 7.48 -14.28
CA ASP A 643 -33.35 8.86 -14.00
C ASP A 643 -33.60 9.29 -12.55
N ALA A 644 -34.09 8.38 -11.69
CA ALA A 644 -34.38 8.70 -10.29
C ALA A 644 -33.10 8.95 -9.48
N LEU A 645 -32.00 8.27 -9.85
CA LEU A 645 -30.67 8.45 -9.29
C LEU A 645 -29.98 9.62 -9.97
N GLN A 646 -29.70 10.67 -9.20
CA GLN A 646 -29.06 11.90 -9.67
C GLN A 646 -27.94 12.29 -8.70
N PRO A 647 -26.90 12.99 -9.17
CA PRO A 647 -25.91 13.59 -8.28
C PRO A 647 -26.59 14.40 -7.18
N GLU A 648 -26.03 14.36 -5.96
CA GLU A 648 -26.50 15.09 -4.77
C GLU A 648 -27.88 14.67 -4.22
N LYS A 649 -28.61 13.79 -4.90
CA LYS A 649 -29.90 13.27 -4.41
C LYS A 649 -29.69 12.04 -3.53
N GLN A 650 -30.30 12.04 -2.35
CA GLN A 650 -30.26 10.89 -1.45
C GLN A 650 -31.05 9.71 -1.99
N VAL A 651 -30.61 8.51 -1.61
CA VAL A 651 -31.26 7.23 -1.89
C VAL A 651 -32.02 6.78 -0.64
N THR A 652 -33.29 6.39 -0.80
CA THR A 652 -34.07 5.86 0.33
C THR A 652 -33.80 4.38 0.51
N MET A 653 -33.25 3.99 1.65
CA MET A 653 -33.14 2.60 2.08
C MET A 653 -34.44 2.19 2.78
N LYS A 654 -35.06 1.11 2.32
CA LYS A 654 -36.15 0.42 3.00
C LYS A 654 -35.59 -0.87 3.61
N VAL A 655 -35.87 -1.09 4.89
CA VAL A 655 -35.47 -2.30 5.62
C VAL A 655 -36.73 -3.03 6.07
N VAL A 656 -36.79 -4.32 5.78
CA VAL A 656 -37.83 -5.23 6.26
C VAL A 656 -37.18 -6.18 7.25
N ASN A 657 -37.58 -6.09 8.51
CA ASN A 657 -37.06 -6.92 9.58
C ASN A 657 -37.66 -8.35 9.49
N ARG A 658 -37.04 -9.32 10.18
CA ARG A 658 -37.53 -10.72 10.23
C ARG A 658 -38.98 -10.87 10.71
N ASP A 659 -39.47 -9.94 11.54
CA ASP A 659 -40.84 -9.95 12.05
C ASP A 659 -41.85 -9.28 11.10
N GLY A 660 -41.39 -8.79 9.94
CA GLY A 660 -42.18 -8.08 8.94
C GLY A 660 -42.37 -6.59 9.22
N THR A 661 -41.80 -6.05 10.29
CA THR A 661 -41.81 -4.60 10.52
C THR A 661 -40.88 -3.90 9.53
N GLU A 662 -41.28 -2.70 9.10
CA GLU A 662 -40.55 -1.94 8.09
C GLU A 662 -40.08 -0.60 8.65
N TRP A 663 -38.91 -0.16 8.23
CA TRP A 663 -38.44 1.19 8.47
C TRP A 663 -37.60 1.70 7.29
N THR A 664 -37.45 3.02 7.23
CA THR A 664 -36.67 3.68 6.18
C THR A 664 -35.58 4.57 6.74
N ALA A 665 -34.50 4.72 5.99
CA ALA A 665 -33.41 5.65 6.26
C ALA A 665 -32.89 6.28 4.95
N GLN A 666 -32.29 7.46 5.07
CA GLN A 666 -31.68 8.14 3.93
C GLN A 666 -30.20 7.74 3.82
N LEU A 667 -29.77 7.50 2.59
CA LEU A 667 -28.39 7.20 2.24
C LEU A 667 -27.83 8.27 1.31
N ASN A 668 -26.59 8.67 1.56
CA ASN A 668 -25.81 9.55 0.70
C ASN A 668 -24.98 8.75 -0.30
N HIS A 669 -24.61 9.39 -1.40
CA HIS A 669 -23.63 8.88 -2.35
C HIS A 669 -22.82 10.02 -2.95
N SER A 670 -21.65 9.70 -3.47
CA SER A 670 -20.75 10.67 -4.13
C SER A 670 -20.68 10.49 -5.65
N TYR A 671 -21.67 9.83 -6.26
CA TYR A 671 -21.74 9.69 -7.72
C TYR A 671 -21.95 11.04 -8.41
N HIS A 672 -21.13 11.32 -9.42
CA HIS A 672 -21.35 12.40 -10.39
C HIS A 672 -21.86 11.82 -11.72
N THR A 673 -22.37 12.68 -12.61
CA THR A 673 -23.09 12.31 -13.83
C THR A 673 -22.37 11.25 -14.68
N HIS A 674 -21.05 11.36 -14.86
CA HIS A 674 -20.28 10.39 -15.64
C HIS A 674 -20.16 9.02 -14.96
N GLN A 675 -20.05 9.00 -13.63
CA GLN A 675 -19.94 7.75 -12.87
C GLN A 675 -21.26 6.97 -12.84
N LEU A 676 -22.40 7.66 -12.94
CA LEU A 676 -23.69 7.00 -13.11
C LEU A 676 -23.71 6.17 -14.40
N ALA A 677 -23.07 6.63 -15.48
CA ALA A 677 -22.99 5.87 -16.71
C ALA A 677 -22.17 4.57 -16.55
N TRP A 678 -21.16 4.55 -15.67
CA TRP A 678 -20.38 3.34 -15.35
C TRP A 678 -21.26 2.30 -14.66
N LEU A 679 -21.99 2.75 -13.63
CA LEU A 679 -22.95 1.92 -12.92
C LEU A 679 -23.98 1.32 -13.87
N ARG A 680 -24.58 2.14 -14.75
CA ARG A 680 -25.58 1.67 -15.74
C ARG A 680 -24.99 0.67 -16.73
N ALA A 681 -23.76 0.89 -17.19
CA ALA A 681 -23.07 -0.04 -18.07
C ALA A 681 -22.66 -1.36 -17.37
N GLY A 682 -22.76 -1.43 -16.04
CA GLY A 682 -22.36 -2.58 -15.21
C GLY A 682 -20.92 -2.49 -14.70
N SER A 683 -20.08 -1.65 -15.32
CA SER A 683 -18.75 -1.26 -14.88
C SER A 683 -18.25 -0.06 -15.69
N ALA A 684 -17.20 0.61 -15.21
CA ALA A 684 -16.52 1.65 -15.98
C ALA A 684 -15.87 1.07 -17.25
N LEU A 685 -15.30 -0.14 -17.16
CA LEU A 685 -14.69 -0.82 -18.31
C LEU A 685 -15.68 -1.10 -19.44
N ASN A 686 -16.91 -1.50 -19.09
CA ASN A 686 -17.99 -1.67 -20.07
C ASN A 686 -18.35 -0.35 -20.74
N HIS A 687 -18.37 0.74 -19.96
CA HIS A 687 -18.58 2.08 -20.48
C HIS A 687 -17.44 2.52 -21.43
N VAL A 688 -16.18 2.33 -21.04
CA VAL A 688 -14.99 2.61 -21.88
C VAL A 688 -15.10 1.90 -23.22
N LYS A 689 -15.36 0.59 -23.19
CA LYS A 689 -15.50 -0.23 -24.40
C LYS A 689 -16.60 0.30 -25.32
N LYS A 690 -17.77 0.65 -24.76
CA LYS A 690 -18.90 1.20 -25.51
C LYS A 690 -18.57 2.56 -26.14
N THR A 691 -17.92 3.45 -25.40
CA THR A 691 -17.62 4.82 -25.84
C THR A 691 -16.50 4.85 -26.88
N ILE A 692 -15.42 4.09 -26.66
CA ILE A 692 -14.25 4.12 -27.55
C ILE A 692 -14.47 3.27 -28.81
N LEU A 693 -14.98 2.04 -28.69
CA LEU A 693 -15.17 1.18 -29.86
C LEU A 693 -16.49 1.47 -30.58
N GLY A 694 -17.52 1.94 -29.87
CA GLY A 694 -18.81 2.27 -30.46
C GLY A 694 -18.86 3.61 -31.20
N SER A 695 -17.84 4.46 -31.05
CA SER A 695 -17.66 5.67 -31.87
C SER A 695 -16.78 5.43 -33.11
N ALA A 696 -16.19 4.22 -33.23
CA ALA A 696 -15.39 3.77 -34.38
C ALA A 696 -16.20 2.90 -35.38
N ALA A 697 -17.50 2.72 -35.15
CA ALA A 697 -18.47 2.07 -36.03
C ALA A 697 -19.57 3.06 -36.40
#